data_AF-A2QZ04-F1
#
_entry.id   AF-A2QZ04-F1
#
_cell.length_a   1.000
_cell.length_b   1.000
_cell.length_c   1.000
_cell.angle_alpha   90.00
_cell.angle_beta   90.00
_cell.angle_gamma   90.00
#
_symmetry.space_group_name_H-M   'P 1'
#
loop_
_entity.id
_entity.type
_entity.pdbx_description
1 polymer ?
#
loop_
_entity_poly.entity_id
_entity_poly.type
_entity_poly.pdbx_seq_one_letter_code
_entity_poly.pdbx_strand_id
1 'polypeptide(L)'
;MTGGSVVAELLKHPHLYHVRAITRNTSKPKAQKLAAQGVELFCADLEGGREALTAAFAGADVIYALTDFWQKQSAAAEIEQGKAIADAAAEITTLQHFIWSALPDPVALSNGQFLNVHHWKGKSLITEYIQTQKPDLWAKTTTVLFPNYFENTLTDPQRYLPVKDANGTYNLRFPHSPHTVLPNVAIGDTGKLVHLVLEAGSTYFTKTIAFWAQALSEADKLAELGSCYNVPTHYHASSSSEFQQLLMTRDGMSADIALDFTEQLLIFEKCGNVYAREEFVQSKDTIKYEALFGWARVHHSNHCKVLLDAEMRRKWLHDAHYEYTHTFVSIEIPVIIRRLLVTRCNCDESSNQQPTQAAIISPFLWLRWSCQELKTARLRLLSGFAPLWALETHHDLLQSMLAHLHSTQALSQREFIGDEQNDGRNLDEEHATPVPRKSNRVIVATPDTPKAVIPNIADGPQDLLARPSSQVADSTRSSRIGNTFLNNVTYLRGHHVFSNEGQRWIESQVGESVNFDKLFSLELRWLKPLRSYTVPGANPPAGPQLPSRVSVERYVQIYGSSSQSLVFPVISQPVFGKTLDLAYSHLQLPGSNSAKSCVYAFLSLISLFGMDDNIHGAMDCQSYASVAQSFQIPVIEEMTVDGLQTLIMLVQVQYFLGDLQSAAATLSIATRLLYTLEAHTTPTNKPSTPYDKGDLRCHLRDLFWLCYSFDKDICLRTGQPPCINDAHCDLTMPPDYVRLHDLNLQQSLPQVDEHLVPLFPWDLRLSMLKSKVYEDL
;
A
#
# COMPACT_ATOMS: atom_id res chain seq x y z
N MET A 1 6.35 -13.25 10.18
CA MET A 1 6.42 -14.25 11.27
C MET A 1 5.08 -14.26 11.99
N THR A 2 4.65 -15.44 12.44
CA THR A 2 3.35 -15.66 13.08
C THR A 2 3.17 -14.85 14.37
N GLY A 3 4.20 -14.75 15.23
CA GLY A 3 4.14 -13.95 16.45
C GLY A 3 3.82 -12.46 16.22
N GLY A 4 4.35 -11.87 15.14
CA GLY A 4 4.03 -10.49 14.78
C GLY A 4 2.57 -10.29 14.37
N SER A 5 1.95 -11.30 13.74
CA SER A 5 0.52 -11.28 13.41
C SER A 5 -0.34 -11.38 14.68
N VAL A 6 0.04 -12.25 15.63
CA VAL A 6 -0.62 -12.35 16.95
C VAL A 6 -0.58 -11.03 17.70
N VAL A 7 0.59 -10.40 17.80
CA VAL A 7 0.74 -9.10 18.45
C VAL A 7 -0.15 -8.05 17.77
N ALA A 8 -0.11 -7.97 16.43
CA ALA A 8 -0.89 -6.99 15.68
C ALA A 8 -2.40 -7.15 15.86
N GLU A 9 -2.91 -8.37 15.97
CA GLU A 9 -4.35 -8.62 16.18
C GLU A 9 -4.77 -8.26 17.61
N LEU A 10 -4.02 -8.73 18.62
CA LEU A 10 -4.40 -8.51 20.02
C LEU A 10 -4.31 -7.03 20.43
N LEU A 11 -3.43 -6.25 19.82
CA LEU A 11 -3.35 -4.80 20.01
C LEU A 11 -4.60 -4.04 19.52
N LYS A 12 -5.47 -4.66 18.70
CA LYS A 12 -6.77 -4.07 18.35
C LYS A 12 -7.76 -4.11 19.51
N HIS A 13 -7.49 -4.92 20.53
CA HIS A 13 -8.34 -5.12 21.70
C HIS A 13 -7.58 -4.78 23.01
N PRO A 14 -7.08 -3.54 23.18
CA PRO A 14 -6.23 -3.17 24.33
C PRO A 14 -6.99 -3.15 25.67
N HIS A 15 -8.32 -3.21 25.65
CA HIS A 15 -9.16 -3.35 26.83
C HIS A 15 -9.29 -4.82 27.30
N LEU A 16 -8.95 -5.78 26.44
CA LEU A 16 -8.98 -7.22 26.73
C LEU A 16 -7.59 -7.79 26.93
N TYR A 17 -6.58 -7.27 26.22
CA TYR A 17 -5.24 -7.85 26.19
C TYR A 17 -4.14 -6.85 26.50
N HIS A 18 -3.21 -7.27 27.36
CA HIS A 18 -1.91 -6.63 27.57
C HIS A 18 -0.84 -7.56 26.99
N VAL A 19 -0.13 -7.10 25.95
CA VAL A 19 0.76 -7.95 25.17
C VAL A 19 2.21 -7.74 25.59
N ARG A 20 2.90 -8.84 25.96
CA ARG A 20 4.35 -8.88 26.14
C ARG A 20 5.00 -9.69 25.00
N ALA A 21 5.96 -9.10 24.31
CA ALA A 21 6.76 -9.77 23.28
C ALA A 21 8.16 -10.09 23.80
N ILE A 22 8.59 -11.35 23.63
CA ILE A 22 9.94 -11.79 23.99
C ILE A 22 10.86 -11.61 22.79
N THR A 23 12.02 -10.98 23.02
CA THR A 23 13.06 -10.78 22.00
C THR A 23 14.45 -10.86 22.65
N ARG A 24 15.48 -11.24 21.88
CA ARG A 24 16.86 -11.28 22.38
C ARG A 24 17.50 -9.88 22.44
N ASN A 25 16.91 -8.92 21.73
CA ASN A 25 17.43 -7.56 21.69
C ASN A 25 16.28 -6.56 21.52
N THR A 26 15.91 -5.95 22.65
CA THR A 26 14.85 -4.94 22.72
C THR A 26 15.18 -3.66 21.96
N SER A 27 16.46 -3.38 21.68
CA SER A 27 16.92 -2.18 20.96
C SER A 27 16.78 -2.28 19.44
N LYS A 28 16.42 -3.45 18.87
CA LYS A 28 16.23 -3.58 17.42
C LYS A 28 15.09 -2.69 16.92
N PRO A 29 15.18 -2.08 15.71
CA PRO A 29 14.13 -1.21 15.18
C PRO A 29 12.73 -1.85 15.15
N LYS A 30 12.64 -3.16 14.86
CA LYS A 30 11.37 -3.90 14.90
C LYS A 30 10.79 -4.00 16.32
N ALA A 31 11.64 -4.23 17.32
CA ALA A 31 11.22 -4.32 18.72
C ALA A 31 10.77 -2.93 19.22
N GLN A 32 11.57 -1.88 18.96
CA GLN A 32 11.21 -0.51 19.31
C GLN A 32 9.90 -0.04 18.66
N LYS A 33 9.63 -0.49 17.42
CA LYS A 33 8.35 -0.24 16.77
C LYS A 33 7.17 -0.89 17.51
N LEU A 34 7.33 -2.11 18.02
CA LEU A 34 6.31 -2.77 18.84
C LEU A 34 6.11 -2.06 20.17
N ALA A 35 7.20 -1.63 20.83
CA ALA A 35 7.12 -0.84 22.06
C ALA A 35 6.34 0.46 21.87
N ALA A 36 6.57 1.16 20.75
CA ALA A 36 5.83 2.38 20.40
C ALA A 36 4.32 2.13 20.15
N GLN A 37 3.92 0.88 19.92
CA GLN A 37 2.52 0.47 19.77
C GLN A 37 1.88 -0.02 21.08
N GLY A 38 2.58 0.10 22.21
CA GLY A 38 2.10 -0.31 23.54
C GLY A 38 2.43 -1.74 23.94
N VAL A 39 3.30 -2.43 23.19
CA VAL A 39 3.75 -3.79 23.53
C VAL A 39 4.85 -3.73 24.59
N GLU A 40 4.70 -4.50 25.66
CA GLU A 40 5.77 -4.70 26.63
C GLU A 40 6.87 -5.58 26.03
N LEU A 41 8.10 -5.08 25.97
CA LEU A 41 9.23 -5.88 25.50
C LEU A 41 9.93 -6.56 26.67
N PHE A 42 10.23 -7.85 26.54
CA PHE A 42 11.03 -8.59 27.49
C PHE A 42 12.25 -9.20 26.82
N CYS A 43 13.43 -8.95 27.40
CA CYS A 43 14.68 -9.48 26.88
C CYS A 43 14.88 -10.92 27.39
N ALA A 44 14.71 -11.91 26.52
CA ALA A 44 15.06 -13.29 26.82
C ALA A 44 15.42 -14.06 25.54
N ASP A 45 16.22 -15.11 25.72
CA ASP A 45 16.50 -16.10 24.69
C ASP A 45 15.73 -17.39 25.04
N LEU A 46 15.20 -18.07 24.02
CA LEU A 46 14.60 -19.40 24.19
C LEU A 46 15.64 -20.44 24.65
N GLU A 47 16.92 -20.11 24.53
CA GLU A 47 18.05 -20.91 25.00
C GLU A 47 18.61 -20.46 26.34
N GLY A 48 18.03 -19.41 26.96
CA GLY A 48 18.45 -18.91 28.26
C GLY A 48 18.19 -19.86 29.43
N GLY A 49 17.60 -21.02 29.16
CA GLY A 49 17.22 -22.03 30.14
C GLY A 49 15.88 -21.74 30.82
N ARG A 50 15.45 -22.70 31.63
CA ARG A 50 14.14 -22.70 32.30
C ARG A 50 13.90 -21.44 33.14
N GLU A 51 14.86 -21.03 33.96
CA GLU A 51 14.71 -19.88 34.86
C GLU A 51 14.47 -18.56 34.11
N ALA A 52 15.22 -18.32 33.03
CA ALA A 52 15.05 -17.12 32.20
C ALA A 52 13.67 -17.09 31.53
N LEU A 53 13.18 -18.25 31.07
CA LEU A 53 11.85 -18.38 30.47
C LEU A 53 10.73 -18.24 31.50
N THR A 54 10.86 -18.83 32.69
CA THR A 54 9.89 -18.65 33.78
C THR A 54 9.79 -17.17 34.17
N ALA A 55 10.91 -16.45 34.24
CA ALA A 55 10.92 -15.00 34.47
C ALA A 55 10.23 -14.22 33.34
N ALA A 56 10.49 -14.58 32.08
CA ALA A 56 9.82 -13.98 30.93
C ALA A 56 8.31 -14.23 30.95
N PHE A 57 7.89 -15.41 31.41
CA PHE A 57 6.50 -15.84 31.49
C PHE A 57 5.75 -15.38 32.75
N ALA A 58 6.42 -14.66 33.65
CA ALA A 58 5.85 -14.27 34.92
C ALA A 58 4.54 -13.47 34.76
N GLY A 59 3.46 -13.99 35.34
CA GLY A 59 2.14 -13.38 35.37
C GLY A 59 1.35 -13.49 34.06
N ALA A 60 1.69 -14.43 33.17
CA ALA A 60 0.94 -14.70 31.95
C ALA A 60 -0.40 -15.38 32.25
N ASP A 61 -1.49 -14.86 31.67
CA ASP A 61 -2.76 -15.58 31.58
C ASP A 61 -2.78 -16.47 30.32
N VAL A 62 -2.06 -16.04 29.27
CA VAL A 62 -1.97 -16.74 27.99
C VAL A 62 -0.52 -16.72 27.50
N ILE A 63 -0.05 -17.85 26.95
CA ILE A 63 1.23 -17.93 26.24
C ILE A 63 0.99 -18.46 24.83
N TYR A 64 1.40 -17.71 23.81
CA TYR A 64 1.56 -18.20 22.45
C TYR A 64 3.02 -18.56 22.22
N ALA A 65 3.30 -19.83 21.91
CA ALA A 65 4.64 -20.37 21.82
C ALA A 65 4.95 -20.95 20.43
N LEU A 66 6.14 -20.62 19.92
CA LEU A 66 6.68 -21.06 18.63
C LEU A 66 8.19 -21.31 18.76
N THR A 67 8.69 -22.31 18.03
CA THR A 67 10.13 -22.54 17.79
C THR A 67 10.44 -22.49 16.29
N ASP A 68 11.70 -22.22 15.93
CA ASP A 68 12.16 -22.07 14.54
C ASP A 68 13.36 -22.98 14.23
N PHE A 69 13.06 -24.14 13.65
CA PHE A 69 14.04 -25.10 13.13
C PHE A 69 15.11 -24.44 12.25
N TRP A 70 14.71 -23.53 11.36
CA TRP A 70 15.59 -22.97 10.33
C TRP A 70 16.68 -22.06 10.87
N GLN A 71 16.56 -21.62 12.13
CA GLN A 71 17.59 -20.83 12.79
C GLN A 71 18.89 -21.62 13.02
N LYS A 72 18.79 -22.92 13.31
CA LYS A 72 19.93 -23.80 13.62
C LYS A 72 20.01 -25.04 12.73
N GLN A 73 18.98 -25.30 11.93
CA GLN A 73 18.83 -26.51 11.11
C GLN A 73 19.09 -27.79 11.92
N SER A 74 18.59 -27.81 13.15
CA SER A 74 18.82 -28.88 14.12
C SER A 74 17.55 -29.18 14.90
N ALA A 75 16.97 -30.37 14.63
CA ALA A 75 15.79 -30.84 15.34
C ALA A 75 16.07 -31.01 16.84
N ALA A 76 17.27 -31.48 17.20
CA ALA A 76 17.66 -31.64 18.60
C ALA A 76 17.63 -30.29 19.36
N ALA A 77 18.22 -29.24 18.78
CA ALA A 77 18.19 -27.91 19.38
C ALA A 77 16.76 -27.37 19.52
N GLU A 78 15.93 -27.56 18.49
CA GLU A 78 14.53 -27.12 18.50
C GLU A 78 13.69 -27.88 19.55
N ILE A 79 13.91 -29.19 19.70
CA ILE A 79 13.25 -30.03 20.71
C ILE A 79 13.58 -29.52 22.12
N GLU A 80 14.85 -29.24 22.39
CA GLU A 80 15.26 -28.75 23.71
C GLU A 80 14.70 -27.35 24.00
N GLN A 81 14.64 -26.46 23.00
CA GLN A 81 13.94 -25.18 23.15
C GLN A 81 12.44 -25.36 23.45
N GLY A 82 11.77 -26.25 22.72
CA GLY A 82 10.34 -26.52 22.90
C GLY A 82 10.02 -27.10 24.29
N LYS A 83 10.85 -28.04 24.76
CA LYS A 83 10.74 -28.58 26.13
C LYS A 83 10.97 -27.50 27.18
N ALA A 84 11.99 -26.66 27.01
CA ALA A 84 12.28 -25.58 27.95
C ALA A 84 11.11 -24.57 28.06
N ILE A 85 10.46 -24.26 26.94
CA ILE A 85 9.23 -23.43 26.92
C ILE A 85 8.10 -24.13 27.69
N ALA A 86 7.86 -25.42 27.44
CA ALA A 86 6.81 -26.18 28.11
C ALA A 86 7.07 -26.32 29.62
N ASP A 87 8.32 -26.56 30.02
CA ASP A 87 8.76 -26.60 31.41
C ASP A 87 8.48 -25.28 32.12
N ALA A 88 8.93 -24.17 31.54
CA ALA A 88 8.72 -22.84 32.11
C ALA A 88 7.24 -22.47 32.16
N ALA A 89 6.45 -22.77 31.12
CA ALA A 89 5.02 -22.49 31.07
C ALA A 89 4.24 -23.28 32.14
N ALA A 90 4.65 -24.51 32.44
CA ALA A 90 4.02 -25.34 33.48
C ALA A 90 4.19 -24.77 34.90
N GLU A 91 5.22 -23.94 35.15
CA GLU A 91 5.45 -23.28 36.44
C GLU A 91 4.58 -22.04 36.66
N ILE A 92 3.95 -21.53 35.59
CA ILE A 92 3.14 -20.31 35.68
C ILE A 92 1.75 -20.65 36.21
N THR A 93 1.56 -20.40 37.50
CA THR A 93 0.30 -20.65 38.22
C THR A 93 -0.88 -19.81 37.70
N THR A 94 -0.61 -18.68 37.06
CA THR A 94 -1.61 -17.79 36.46
C THR A 94 -2.02 -18.20 35.05
N LEU A 95 -1.29 -19.13 34.42
CA LEU A 95 -1.52 -19.50 33.03
C LEU A 95 -2.86 -20.23 32.88
N GLN A 96 -3.74 -19.68 32.05
CA GLN A 96 -5.06 -20.22 31.76
C GLN A 96 -5.12 -20.88 30.38
N HIS A 97 -4.26 -20.47 29.43
CA HIS A 97 -4.26 -21.02 28.08
C HIS A 97 -2.84 -21.06 27.50
N PHE A 98 -2.42 -22.23 27.03
CA PHE A 98 -1.17 -22.40 26.30
C PHE A 98 -1.47 -22.69 24.81
N ILE A 99 -1.05 -21.83 23.90
CA ILE A 99 -1.25 -22.03 22.46
C ILE A 99 0.09 -22.42 21.84
N TRP A 100 0.16 -23.65 21.32
CA TRP A 100 1.38 -24.25 20.82
C TRP A 100 1.37 -24.36 19.29
N SER A 101 2.37 -23.76 18.64
CA SER A 101 2.61 -23.89 17.20
C SER A 101 3.33 -25.19 16.87
N ALA A 102 2.64 -26.12 16.23
CA ALA A 102 3.13 -27.47 15.93
C ALA A 102 3.10 -27.80 14.44
N LEU A 103 3.66 -28.97 14.11
CA LEU A 103 3.55 -29.66 12.83
C LEU A 103 3.16 -31.12 13.12
N PRO A 104 2.43 -31.78 12.20
CA PRO A 104 2.01 -33.15 12.41
C PRO A 104 3.19 -34.12 12.31
N ASP A 105 3.05 -35.33 12.86
CA ASP A 105 4.09 -36.34 12.79
C ASP A 105 4.22 -36.93 11.37
N PRO A 106 5.31 -36.65 10.64
CA PRO A 106 5.44 -37.06 9.23
C PRO A 106 5.57 -38.58 9.10
N VAL A 107 6.13 -39.27 10.10
CA VAL A 107 6.34 -40.72 10.09
C VAL A 107 5.01 -41.42 10.30
N ALA A 108 4.21 -40.97 11.27
CA ALA A 108 2.88 -41.52 11.51
C ALA A 108 1.93 -41.23 10.33
N LEU A 109 1.96 -40.02 9.77
CA LEU A 109 1.11 -39.65 8.63
C LEU A 109 1.42 -40.46 7.37
N SER A 110 2.69 -40.81 7.16
CA SER A 110 3.16 -41.51 5.98
C SER A 110 3.30 -43.02 6.16
N ASN A 111 2.83 -43.58 7.28
CA ASN A 111 3.02 -44.99 7.64
C ASN A 111 4.48 -45.45 7.53
N GLY A 112 5.42 -44.59 7.94
CA GLY A 112 6.85 -44.87 7.92
C GLY A 112 7.55 -44.68 6.57
N GLN A 113 6.85 -44.14 5.55
CA GLN A 113 7.45 -43.93 4.24
C GLN A 113 8.44 -42.75 4.20
N PHE A 114 8.16 -41.68 4.94
CA PHE A 114 9.02 -40.49 4.99
C PHE A 114 9.62 -40.35 6.40
N LEU A 115 10.91 -40.66 6.52
CA LEU A 115 11.64 -40.73 7.79
C LEU A 115 12.54 -39.51 8.04
N ASN A 116 12.83 -38.72 7.00
CA ASN A 116 13.85 -37.68 7.04
C ASN A 116 13.27 -36.27 7.19
N VAL A 117 11.96 -36.14 7.43
CA VAL A 117 11.30 -34.85 7.69
C VAL A 117 11.50 -34.43 9.15
N HIS A 118 12.74 -34.12 9.50
CA HIS A 118 13.17 -33.87 10.87
C HIS A 118 12.55 -32.60 11.47
N HIS A 119 12.34 -31.55 10.66
CA HIS A 119 11.72 -30.31 11.17
C HIS A 119 10.24 -30.47 11.55
N TRP A 120 9.49 -31.41 10.94
CA TRP A 120 8.14 -31.75 11.41
C TRP A 120 8.21 -32.65 12.64
N LYS A 121 9.08 -33.68 12.56
CA LYS A 121 9.24 -34.65 13.65
C LYS A 121 9.68 -33.99 14.96
N GLY A 122 10.55 -32.98 14.91
CA GLY A 122 10.94 -32.19 16.08
C GLY A 122 9.72 -31.57 16.79
N LYS A 123 8.82 -30.93 16.04
CA LYS A 123 7.59 -30.34 16.60
C LYS A 123 6.59 -31.38 17.10
N SER A 124 6.48 -32.54 16.45
CA SER A 124 5.59 -33.60 16.93
C SER A 124 6.09 -34.19 18.26
N LEU A 125 7.41 -34.38 18.42
CA LEU A 125 8.02 -34.84 19.66
C LEU A 125 7.85 -33.83 20.81
N ILE A 126 7.92 -32.53 20.55
CA ILE A 126 7.61 -31.51 21.57
C ILE A 126 6.13 -31.59 21.97
N THR A 127 5.23 -31.78 21.01
CA THR A 127 3.80 -31.90 21.28
C THR A 127 3.50 -33.14 22.15
N GLU A 128 4.11 -34.28 21.82
CA GLU A 128 4.04 -35.50 22.63
C GLU A 128 4.61 -35.30 24.04
N TYR A 129 5.71 -34.55 24.16
CA TYR A 129 6.29 -34.19 25.46
C TYR A 129 5.31 -33.36 26.31
N ILE A 130 4.68 -32.33 25.75
CA ILE A 130 3.68 -31.52 26.46
C ILE A 130 2.50 -32.41 26.90
N GLN A 131 2.00 -33.26 26.00
CA GLN A 131 0.87 -34.14 26.27
C GLN A 131 1.14 -35.18 27.36
N THR A 132 2.33 -35.80 27.35
CA THR A 132 2.64 -36.95 28.23
C THR A 132 3.34 -36.54 29.52
N GLN A 133 4.22 -35.54 29.48
CA GLN A 133 5.05 -35.14 30.63
C GLN A 133 4.50 -33.93 31.38
N LYS A 134 3.59 -33.15 30.76
CA LYS A 134 3.01 -31.93 31.33
C LYS A 134 1.47 -31.97 31.33
N PRO A 135 0.83 -32.96 31.98
CA PRO A 135 -0.62 -33.15 31.91
C PRO A 135 -1.44 -31.91 32.32
N ASP A 136 -1.00 -31.16 33.34
CA ASP A 136 -1.69 -29.94 33.79
C ASP A 136 -1.57 -28.78 32.77
N LEU A 137 -0.44 -28.71 32.06
CA LEU A 137 -0.28 -27.76 30.96
C LEU A 137 -1.09 -28.21 29.74
N TRP A 138 -1.05 -29.51 29.42
CA TRP A 138 -1.81 -30.10 28.32
C TRP A 138 -3.32 -29.87 28.47
N ALA A 139 -3.86 -29.99 29.69
CA ALA A 139 -5.27 -29.75 29.99
C ALA A 139 -5.77 -28.35 29.58
N LYS A 140 -4.87 -27.38 29.40
CA LYS A 140 -5.13 -26.00 28.94
C LYS A 140 -4.40 -25.65 27.64
N THR A 141 -3.93 -26.65 26.90
CA THR A 141 -3.17 -26.46 25.66
C THR A 141 -4.08 -26.52 24.45
N THR A 142 -3.93 -25.60 23.49
CA THR A 142 -4.47 -25.73 22.13
C THR A 142 -3.32 -25.84 21.14
N THR A 143 -3.30 -26.92 20.38
CA THR A 143 -2.28 -27.17 19.36
C THR A 143 -2.73 -26.59 18.03
N VAL A 144 -1.86 -25.87 17.33
CA VAL A 144 -2.14 -25.31 16.01
C VAL A 144 -1.13 -25.86 15.01
N LEU A 145 -1.61 -26.59 14.00
CA LEU A 145 -0.79 -27.11 12.90
C LEU A 145 -0.71 -26.06 11.79
N PHE A 146 0.51 -25.64 11.45
CA PHE A 146 0.75 -24.65 10.40
C PHE A 146 1.18 -25.32 9.09
N PRO A 147 0.50 -25.04 7.96
CA PRO A 147 0.80 -25.60 6.65
C PRO A 147 1.83 -24.72 5.91
N ASN A 148 1.84 -24.78 4.57
CA ASN A 148 2.64 -23.86 3.77
C ASN A 148 2.16 -22.41 3.90
N TYR A 149 3.09 -21.46 3.83
CA TYR A 149 2.77 -20.04 3.85
C TYR A 149 2.78 -19.46 2.45
N PHE A 150 1.76 -18.64 2.13
CA PHE A 150 1.78 -17.87 0.88
C PHE A 150 2.97 -16.90 0.82
N GLU A 151 3.35 -16.34 1.97
CA GLU A 151 4.49 -15.43 2.11
C GLU A 151 5.86 -16.10 1.92
N ASN A 152 5.93 -17.43 1.72
CA ASN A 152 7.18 -18.12 1.36
C ASN A 152 7.79 -17.54 0.06
N THR A 153 6.94 -17.02 -0.83
CA THR A 153 7.36 -16.26 -2.03
C THR A 153 8.13 -14.98 -1.74
N LEU A 154 7.98 -14.41 -0.55
CA LEU A 154 8.66 -13.19 -0.12
C LEU A 154 9.97 -13.50 0.61
N THR A 155 10.01 -14.62 1.33
CA THR A 155 11.21 -15.06 2.07
C THR A 155 12.20 -15.76 1.17
N ASP A 156 11.72 -16.55 0.21
CA ASP A 156 12.56 -17.30 -0.73
C ASP A 156 11.98 -17.24 -2.16
N PRO A 157 12.08 -16.08 -2.83
CA PRO A 157 11.49 -15.89 -4.15
C PRO A 157 12.09 -16.82 -5.21
N GLN A 158 13.38 -17.17 -5.11
CA GLN A 158 14.03 -18.06 -6.09
C GLN A 158 13.49 -19.50 -6.02
N ARG A 159 12.99 -19.93 -4.86
CA ARG A 159 12.34 -21.23 -4.69
C ARG A 159 10.87 -21.24 -5.09
N TYR A 160 10.12 -20.21 -4.70
CA TYR A 160 8.66 -20.24 -4.77
C TYR A 160 8.04 -19.36 -5.86
N LEU A 161 8.83 -18.59 -6.62
CA LEU A 161 8.36 -17.84 -7.79
C LEU A 161 9.00 -18.40 -9.07
N PRO A 162 8.31 -18.32 -10.23
CA PRO A 162 8.84 -18.86 -11.46
C PRO A 162 10.08 -18.08 -11.96
N VAL A 163 10.89 -18.70 -12.79
CA VAL A 163 12.05 -18.08 -13.42
C VAL A 163 11.83 -18.00 -14.93
N LYS A 164 12.05 -16.82 -15.49
CA LYS A 164 11.91 -16.57 -16.92
C LYS A 164 13.05 -17.22 -17.70
N ASP A 165 12.72 -18.01 -18.72
CA ASP A 165 13.69 -18.57 -19.64
C ASP A 165 14.00 -17.64 -20.83
N ALA A 166 14.89 -18.08 -21.71
CA ALA A 166 15.30 -17.34 -22.91
C ALA A 166 14.15 -17.11 -23.91
N ASN A 167 13.08 -17.91 -23.85
CA ASN A 167 11.88 -17.77 -24.68
C ASN A 167 10.83 -16.87 -24.04
N GLY A 168 11.11 -16.31 -22.86
CA GLY A 168 10.19 -15.47 -22.09
C GLY A 168 9.12 -16.23 -21.32
N THR A 169 9.22 -17.57 -21.22
CA THR A 169 8.29 -18.40 -20.43
C THR A 169 8.74 -18.48 -18.98
N TYR A 170 7.81 -18.31 -18.06
CA TYR A 170 8.03 -18.34 -16.62
C TYR A 170 7.87 -19.76 -16.08
N ASN A 171 8.99 -20.36 -15.67
CA ASN A 171 9.07 -21.76 -15.31
C ASN A 171 9.13 -21.95 -13.79
N LEU A 172 8.28 -22.81 -13.23
CA LEU A 172 8.34 -23.24 -11.83
C LEU A 172 8.57 -24.75 -11.76
N ARG A 173 9.40 -25.22 -10.82
CA ARG A 173 9.76 -26.63 -10.69
C ARG A 173 9.65 -27.14 -9.26
N PHE A 174 8.96 -28.25 -9.07
CA PHE A 174 8.74 -28.92 -7.78
C PHE A 174 8.76 -30.45 -7.93
N PRO A 175 8.98 -31.22 -6.86
CA PRO A 175 9.15 -32.68 -6.92
C PRO A 175 7.82 -33.47 -7.00
N HIS A 176 6.69 -32.79 -7.22
CA HIS A 176 5.36 -33.39 -7.21
C HIS A 176 4.59 -33.07 -8.50
N SER A 177 3.51 -33.80 -8.73
CA SER A 177 2.63 -33.60 -9.89
C SER A 177 2.01 -32.19 -9.90
N PRO A 178 1.60 -31.67 -11.07
CA PRO A 178 0.87 -30.40 -11.15
C PRO A 178 -0.50 -30.44 -10.46
N HIS A 179 -1.03 -31.63 -10.15
CA HIS A 179 -2.32 -31.79 -9.48
C HIS A 179 -2.18 -31.99 -7.97
N THR A 180 -0.96 -32.00 -7.45
CA THR A 180 -0.69 -32.25 -6.04
C THR A 180 -1.02 -31.02 -5.24
N VAL A 181 -1.99 -31.17 -4.36
CA VAL A 181 -2.58 -30.09 -3.58
C VAL A 181 -1.88 -29.98 -2.23
N LEU A 182 -1.44 -28.77 -1.90
CA LEU A 182 -0.86 -28.45 -0.60
C LEU A 182 -1.78 -27.48 0.15
N PRO A 183 -2.01 -27.68 1.46
CA PRO A 183 -2.68 -26.68 2.28
C PRO A 183 -1.77 -25.44 2.40
N ASN A 184 -2.37 -24.27 2.30
CA ASN A 184 -1.69 -22.98 2.40
C ASN A 184 -2.47 -22.02 3.30
N VAL A 185 -1.76 -21.10 3.94
CA VAL A 185 -2.34 -20.03 4.77
C VAL A 185 -1.51 -18.75 4.64
N ALA A 186 -2.15 -17.60 4.86
CA ALA A 186 -1.44 -16.34 5.05
C ALA A 186 -0.95 -16.24 6.50
N ILE A 187 0.34 -15.93 6.70
CA ILE A 187 0.92 -15.69 8.03
C ILE A 187 0.16 -14.58 8.75
N GLY A 188 -0.31 -13.58 8.01
CA GLY A 188 -1.11 -12.45 8.51
C GLY A 188 -2.39 -12.86 9.25
N ASP A 189 -2.96 -14.03 8.97
CA ASP A 189 -4.20 -14.50 9.59
C ASP A 189 -3.98 -15.24 10.92
N THR A 190 -2.73 -15.51 11.30
CA THR A 190 -2.43 -16.25 12.53
C THR A 190 -3.02 -15.56 13.77
N GLY A 191 -2.93 -14.23 13.83
CA GLY A 191 -3.51 -13.45 14.91
C GLY A 191 -5.02 -13.56 15.01
N LYS A 192 -5.74 -13.63 13.87
CA LYS A 192 -7.19 -13.84 13.85
C LYS A 192 -7.56 -15.19 14.45
N LEU A 193 -6.84 -16.25 14.07
CA LEU A 193 -7.05 -17.58 14.66
C LEU A 193 -6.81 -17.54 16.17
N VAL A 194 -5.67 -16.98 16.60
CA VAL A 194 -5.32 -16.93 18.02
C VAL A 194 -6.37 -16.15 18.80
N HIS A 195 -6.81 -14.99 18.31
CA HIS A 195 -7.85 -14.19 18.96
C HIS A 195 -9.15 -15.00 19.13
N LEU A 196 -9.62 -15.69 18.08
CA LEU A 196 -10.83 -16.53 18.15
C LEU A 196 -10.68 -17.71 19.11
N VAL A 197 -9.51 -18.34 19.14
CA VAL A 197 -9.20 -19.41 20.09
C VAL A 197 -9.27 -18.90 21.53
N LEU A 198 -8.81 -17.66 21.79
CA LEU A 198 -8.91 -17.03 23.10
C LEU A 198 -10.35 -16.66 23.47
N GLU A 199 -11.14 -16.15 22.53
CA GLU A 199 -12.57 -15.85 22.77
C GLU A 199 -13.40 -17.11 23.03
N ALA A 200 -13.05 -18.23 22.40
CA ALA A 200 -13.70 -19.51 22.62
C ALA A 200 -13.36 -20.17 23.97
N GLY A 201 -12.41 -19.60 24.72
CA GLY A 201 -11.98 -20.09 26.03
C GLY A 201 -11.54 -21.56 25.98
N SER A 202 -12.12 -22.39 26.87
CA SER A 202 -11.74 -23.79 27.00
C SER A 202 -12.20 -24.71 25.87
N THR A 203 -12.96 -24.20 24.89
CA THR A 203 -13.57 -25.00 23.80
C THR A 203 -12.53 -25.81 23.01
N TYR A 204 -11.31 -25.27 22.87
CA TYR A 204 -10.21 -25.88 22.10
C TYR A 204 -9.09 -26.45 22.97
N PHE A 205 -9.28 -26.55 24.27
CA PHE A 205 -8.31 -27.22 25.12
C PHE A 205 -8.20 -28.69 24.73
N THR A 206 -6.97 -29.21 24.72
CA THR A 206 -6.58 -30.56 24.28
C THR A 206 -6.88 -30.87 22.80
N LYS A 207 -7.36 -29.89 22.02
CA LYS A 207 -7.66 -30.06 20.59
C LYS A 207 -6.51 -29.56 19.72
N THR A 208 -6.44 -30.15 18.53
CA THR A 208 -5.51 -29.76 17.47
C THR A 208 -6.28 -29.10 16.33
N ILE A 209 -5.89 -27.87 16.00
CA ILE A 209 -6.48 -27.08 14.91
C ILE A 209 -5.57 -27.15 13.68
N ALA A 210 -6.11 -27.57 12.54
CA ALA A 210 -5.43 -27.51 11.26
C ALA A 210 -5.65 -26.12 10.61
N PHE A 211 -4.60 -25.28 10.60
CA PHE A 211 -4.71 -23.88 10.21
C PHE A 211 -4.39 -23.64 8.72
N TRP A 212 -5.32 -23.96 7.84
CA TRP A 212 -5.17 -23.76 6.40
C TRP A 212 -6.40 -23.06 5.80
N ALA A 213 -6.16 -22.15 4.85
CA ALA A 213 -7.20 -21.36 4.20
C ALA A 213 -7.57 -21.95 2.83
N GLN A 214 -6.58 -22.37 2.05
CA GLN A 214 -6.82 -22.95 0.73
C GLN A 214 -5.89 -24.13 0.49
N ALA A 215 -6.39 -25.15 -0.18
CA ALA A 215 -5.59 -26.25 -0.66
C ALA A 215 -5.36 -26.02 -2.16
N LEU A 216 -4.13 -25.71 -2.56
CA LEU A 216 -3.76 -25.34 -3.94
C LEU A 216 -2.51 -26.11 -4.37
N SER A 217 -2.45 -26.47 -5.65
CA SER A 217 -1.21 -26.96 -6.24
C SER A 217 -0.27 -25.80 -6.58
N GLU A 218 1.04 -26.07 -6.68
CA GLU A 218 2.01 -25.09 -7.16
C GLU A 218 1.76 -24.70 -8.63
N ALA A 219 1.18 -25.62 -9.43
CA ALA A 219 0.80 -25.35 -10.81
C ALA A 219 -0.39 -24.38 -10.90
N ASP A 220 -1.40 -24.52 -10.03
CA ASP A 220 -2.53 -23.58 -9.98
C ASP A 220 -2.07 -22.19 -9.51
N LYS A 221 -1.20 -22.13 -8.50
CA LYS A 221 -0.60 -20.86 -8.06
C LYS A 221 0.17 -20.19 -9.19
N LEU A 222 0.94 -20.96 -9.96
CA LEU A 222 1.66 -20.47 -11.14
C LEU A 222 0.70 -20.00 -12.24
N ALA A 223 -0.34 -20.76 -12.55
CA ALA A 223 -1.32 -20.42 -13.58
C ALA A 223 -2.09 -19.14 -13.23
N GLU A 224 -2.40 -18.94 -11.94
CA GLU A 224 -3.02 -17.70 -11.46
C GLU A 224 -2.07 -16.50 -11.63
N LEU A 225 -0.78 -16.63 -11.31
CA LEU A 225 0.21 -15.59 -11.61
C LEU A 225 0.33 -15.32 -13.10
N GLY A 226 0.36 -16.36 -13.93
CA GLY A 226 0.42 -16.26 -15.39
C GLY A 226 -0.79 -15.50 -15.96
N SER A 227 -1.97 -15.80 -15.44
CA SER A 227 -3.23 -15.14 -15.82
C SER A 227 -3.28 -13.69 -15.33
N CYS A 228 -2.93 -13.45 -14.06
CA CYS A 228 -2.95 -12.12 -13.43
C CYS A 228 -1.98 -11.14 -14.10
N TYR A 229 -0.81 -11.61 -14.53
CA TYR A 229 0.20 -10.75 -15.16
C TYR A 229 0.26 -10.91 -16.68
N ASN A 230 -0.65 -11.69 -17.27
CA ASN A 230 -0.70 -11.99 -18.69
C ASN A 230 0.67 -12.42 -19.26
N VAL A 231 1.30 -13.41 -18.63
CA VAL A 231 2.60 -13.97 -19.05
C VAL A 231 2.51 -15.48 -19.28
N PRO A 232 3.28 -16.03 -20.23
CA PRO A 232 3.34 -17.47 -20.44
C PRO A 232 4.03 -18.14 -19.26
N THR A 233 3.38 -19.15 -18.70
CA THR A 233 3.91 -19.92 -17.56
C THR A 233 3.97 -21.41 -17.87
N HIS A 234 4.95 -22.11 -17.32
CA HIS A 234 5.05 -23.56 -17.46
C HIS A 234 5.53 -24.22 -16.15
N TYR A 235 4.80 -25.24 -15.72
CA TYR A 235 5.13 -26.01 -14.52
C TYR A 235 5.90 -27.28 -14.89
N HIS A 236 7.00 -27.54 -14.20
CA HIS A 236 7.83 -28.73 -14.36
C HIS A 236 7.74 -29.60 -13.10
N ALA A 237 7.15 -30.78 -13.22
CA ALA A 237 7.37 -31.82 -12.22
C ALA A 237 8.77 -32.41 -12.41
N SER A 238 9.59 -32.42 -11.35
CA SER A 238 10.91 -33.04 -11.36
C SER A 238 10.94 -34.28 -10.49
N SER A 239 11.93 -35.16 -10.72
CA SER A 239 12.20 -36.25 -9.78
C SER A 239 12.71 -35.72 -8.44
N SER A 240 12.61 -36.56 -7.40
CA SER A 240 13.14 -36.24 -6.06
C SER A 240 14.64 -35.90 -6.09
N SER A 241 15.44 -36.66 -6.85
CA SER A 241 16.89 -36.45 -6.94
C SER A 241 17.25 -35.14 -7.65
N GLU A 242 16.56 -34.82 -8.75
CA GLU A 242 16.75 -33.55 -9.45
C GLU A 242 16.39 -32.35 -8.57
N PHE A 243 15.29 -32.45 -7.81
CA PHE A 243 14.88 -31.38 -6.91
C PHE A 243 15.85 -31.20 -5.74
N GLN A 244 16.34 -32.29 -5.14
CA GLN A 244 17.38 -32.22 -4.10
C GLN A 244 18.66 -31.56 -4.64
N GLN A 245 19.10 -31.96 -5.84
CA GLN A 245 20.27 -31.35 -6.46
C GLN A 245 20.05 -29.85 -6.72
N LEU A 246 18.83 -29.45 -7.12
CA LEU A 246 18.47 -28.05 -7.29
C LEU A 246 18.55 -27.29 -5.95
N LEU A 247 18.01 -27.84 -4.86
CA LEU A 247 18.11 -27.22 -3.53
C LEU A 247 19.57 -27.08 -3.06
N MET A 248 20.41 -28.09 -3.32
CA MET A 248 21.83 -28.04 -2.94
C MET A 248 22.61 -27.00 -3.76
N THR A 249 22.35 -26.91 -5.07
CA THR A 249 23.10 -26.03 -5.97
C THR A 249 22.59 -24.59 -5.98
N ARG A 250 21.27 -24.38 -5.97
CA ARG A 250 20.62 -23.06 -5.99
C ARG A 250 20.55 -22.46 -4.59
N ASP A 251 20.15 -23.24 -3.59
CA ASP A 251 19.84 -22.73 -2.24
C ASP A 251 20.98 -22.96 -1.24
N GLY A 252 22.03 -23.70 -1.63
CA GLY A 252 23.16 -24.02 -0.76
C GLY A 252 22.81 -24.96 0.40
N MET A 253 21.72 -25.72 0.28
CA MET A 253 21.31 -26.67 1.31
C MET A 253 22.29 -27.85 1.42
N SER A 254 22.49 -28.36 2.62
CA SER A 254 23.13 -29.66 2.81
C SER A 254 22.25 -30.78 2.24
N ALA A 255 22.83 -31.94 1.96
CA ALA A 255 22.10 -33.10 1.44
C ALA A 255 20.93 -33.50 2.37
N ASP A 256 21.15 -33.50 3.68
CA ASP A 256 20.13 -33.88 4.66
C ASP A 256 18.97 -32.89 4.68
N ILE A 257 19.25 -31.58 4.59
CA ILE A 257 18.20 -30.55 4.56
C ILE A 257 17.46 -30.54 3.23
N ALA A 258 18.15 -30.78 2.12
CA ALA A 258 17.52 -30.94 0.81
C ALA A 258 16.60 -32.17 0.78
N LEU A 259 17.01 -33.28 1.38
CA LEU A 259 16.19 -34.49 1.52
C LEU A 259 14.98 -34.24 2.41
N ASP A 260 15.16 -33.67 3.60
CA ASP A 260 14.09 -33.29 4.52
C ASP A 260 13.03 -32.43 3.79
N PHE A 261 13.48 -31.35 3.14
CA PHE A 261 12.60 -30.44 2.41
C PHE A 261 11.92 -31.10 1.19
N THR A 262 12.57 -32.07 0.55
CA THR A 262 11.97 -32.80 -0.58
C THR A 262 10.90 -33.79 -0.09
N GLU A 263 11.18 -34.53 0.99
CA GLU A 263 10.23 -35.49 1.56
C GLU A 263 8.97 -34.80 2.09
N GLN A 264 9.06 -33.63 2.74
CA GLN A 264 7.85 -32.90 3.19
C GLN A 264 6.89 -32.57 2.02
N LEU A 265 7.42 -32.31 0.83
CA LEU A 265 6.61 -31.99 -0.35
C LEU A 265 5.99 -33.26 -0.92
N LEU A 266 6.74 -34.36 -0.91
CA LEU A 266 6.28 -35.68 -1.37
C LEU A 266 5.25 -36.32 -0.43
N ILE A 267 5.18 -35.91 0.85
CA ILE A 267 4.07 -36.30 1.74
C ILE A 267 2.72 -35.94 1.09
N PHE A 268 2.57 -34.76 0.53
CA PHE A 268 1.30 -34.36 -0.09
C PHE A 268 1.00 -35.12 -1.39
N GLU A 269 2.03 -35.48 -2.16
CA GLU A 269 1.91 -36.31 -3.35
C GLU A 269 1.41 -37.73 -3.01
N LYS A 270 1.94 -38.33 -1.94
CA LYS A 270 1.67 -39.74 -1.61
C LYS A 270 0.53 -39.93 -0.62
N CYS A 271 0.34 -38.99 0.30
CA CYS A 271 -0.62 -39.08 1.41
C CYS A 271 -1.80 -38.11 1.25
N GLY A 272 -1.81 -37.26 0.22
CA GLY A 272 -2.83 -36.24 0.02
C GLY A 272 -2.75 -35.09 1.03
N ASN A 273 -3.84 -34.34 1.19
CA ASN A 273 -3.89 -33.23 2.15
C ASN A 273 -3.98 -33.75 3.60
N VAL A 274 -2.82 -34.00 4.21
CA VAL A 274 -2.70 -34.49 5.60
C VAL A 274 -3.27 -33.55 6.67
N TYR A 275 -3.65 -32.30 6.32
CA TYR A 275 -4.29 -31.34 7.23
C TYR A 275 -5.83 -31.45 7.22
N ALA A 276 -6.42 -32.09 6.21
CA ALA A 276 -7.87 -32.25 6.06
C ALA A 276 -8.43 -33.47 6.81
N ARG A 277 -7.66 -34.06 7.74
CA ARG A 277 -8.05 -35.25 8.49
C ARG A 277 -9.13 -34.90 9.53
N GLU A 278 -10.08 -35.81 9.73
CA GLU A 278 -11.28 -35.59 10.55
C GLU A 278 -10.98 -35.38 12.04
N GLU A 279 -9.86 -35.89 12.54
CA GLU A 279 -9.44 -35.67 13.93
C GLU A 279 -9.02 -34.23 14.23
N PHE A 280 -8.73 -33.43 13.21
CA PHE A 280 -8.34 -32.03 13.39
C PHE A 280 -9.54 -31.11 13.28
N VAL A 281 -9.62 -30.16 14.21
CA VAL A 281 -10.53 -29.03 14.09
C VAL A 281 -10.08 -28.21 12.87
N GLN A 282 -10.95 -28.08 11.87
CA GLN A 282 -10.60 -27.33 10.68
C GLN A 282 -10.77 -25.84 10.96
N SER A 283 -9.72 -25.06 10.66
CA SER A 283 -9.78 -23.60 10.85
C SER A 283 -10.90 -22.92 10.07
N LYS A 284 -11.27 -23.46 8.89
CA LYS A 284 -12.45 -23.01 8.12
C LYS A 284 -13.80 -23.17 8.83
N ASP A 285 -13.89 -24.08 9.80
CA ASP A 285 -15.11 -24.31 10.59
C ASP A 285 -15.13 -23.44 11.86
N THR A 286 -13.97 -22.87 12.22
CA THR A 286 -13.77 -22.00 13.39
C THR A 286 -13.79 -20.51 13.03
N ILE A 287 -13.19 -20.18 11.88
CA ILE A 287 -13.10 -18.84 11.34
C ILE A 287 -14.05 -18.78 10.14
N LYS A 288 -14.89 -17.74 10.06
CA LYS A 288 -15.65 -17.50 8.82
C LYS A 288 -14.68 -17.48 7.65
N TYR A 289 -14.83 -18.43 6.73
CA TYR A 289 -13.89 -18.66 5.62
C TYR A 289 -13.48 -17.39 4.86
N GLU A 290 -14.43 -16.47 4.67
CA GLU A 290 -14.25 -15.16 4.01
C GLU A 290 -13.24 -14.24 4.72
N ALA A 291 -12.93 -14.50 5.99
CA ALA A 291 -11.97 -13.72 6.77
C ALA A 291 -10.51 -14.13 6.54
N LEU A 292 -10.25 -15.31 5.97
CA LEU A 292 -8.91 -15.80 5.66
C LEU A 292 -8.46 -15.35 4.26
N PHE A 293 -7.20 -14.97 4.15
CA PHE A 293 -6.60 -14.47 2.93
C PHE A 293 -6.18 -15.65 2.05
N GLY A 294 -6.77 -15.72 0.86
CA GLY A 294 -6.36 -16.66 -0.18
C GLY A 294 -5.16 -16.18 -1.00
N TRP A 295 -4.68 -17.05 -1.88
CA TRP A 295 -3.54 -16.82 -2.76
C TRP A 295 -3.68 -15.55 -3.59
N ALA A 296 -4.84 -15.35 -4.22
CA ALA A 296 -5.20 -14.14 -4.96
C ALA A 296 -4.89 -12.88 -4.17
N ARG A 297 -5.47 -12.78 -2.98
CA ARG A 297 -5.33 -11.61 -2.12
C ARG A 297 -3.88 -11.40 -1.68
N VAL A 298 -3.13 -12.47 -1.37
CA VAL A 298 -1.74 -12.35 -0.91
C VAL A 298 -0.82 -11.84 -2.01
N HIS A 299 -0.89 -12.42 -3.21
CA HIS A 299 0.00 -12.01 -4.29
C HIS A 299 -0.40 -10.63 -4.84
N HIS A 300 -1.70 -10.29 -4.89
CA HIS A 300 -2.15 -8.92 -5.18
C HIS A 300 -1.69 -7.91 -4.13
N SER A 301 -1.78 -8.21 -2.83
CA SER A 301 -1.35 -7.26 -1.77
C SER A 301 0.17 -7.08 -1.74
N ASN A 302 0.92 -8.09 -2.21
CA ASN A 302 2.39 -8.07 -2.23
C ASN A 302 2.97 -7.95 -3.65
N HIS A 303 2.19 -7.52 -4.64
CA HIS A 303 2.55 -7.48 -6.06
C HIS A 303 3.96 -6.93 -6.29
N CYS A 304 4.32 -5.73 -5.80
CA CYS A 304 5.66 -5.18 -6.07
C CYS A 304 6.82 -5.88 -5.35
N LYS A 305 6.57 -6.95 -4.58
CA LYS A 305 7.59 -7.89 -4.08
C LYS A 305 7.54 -9.26 -4.78
N VAL A 306 6.39 -9.62 -5.36
CA VAL A 306 6.16 -10.89 -6.08
C VAL A 306 6.51 -10.76 -7.58
N LEU A 307 6.62 -9.54 -8.10
CA LEU A 307 7.00 -9.29 -9.49
C LEU A 307 8.48 -9.59 -9.73
N LEU A 308 8.73 -10.55 -10.63
CA LEU A 308 10.04 -11.11 -10.92
C LEU A 308 10.92 -10.21 -11.79
N ASP A 309 10.32 -9.54 -12.78
CA ASP A 309 11.04 -8.73 -13.75
C ASP A 309 10.27 -7.46 -14.17
N ALA A 310 10.89 -6.67 -15.04
CA ALA A 310 10.32 -5.45 -15.58
C ALA A 310 9.10 -5.69 -16.49
N GLU A 311 8.96 -6.86 -17.12
CA GLU A 311 7.81 -7.18 -17.97
C GLU A 311 6.56 -7.43 -17.12
N MET A 312 6.65 -8.31 -16.11
CA MET A 312 5.56 -8.50 -15.16
C MET A 312 5.21 -7.18 -14.47
N ARG A 313 6.21 -6.37 -14.09
CA ARG A 313 5.97 -5.03 -13.51
C ARG A 313 5.19 -4.11 -14.44
N ARG A 314 5.56 -4.04 -15.72
CA ARG A 314 4.86 -3.22 -16.72
C ARG A 314 3.44 -3.71 -16.96
N LYS A 315 3.22 -5.03 -17.08
CA LYS A 315 1.89 -5.62 -17.27
C LYS A 315 0.99 -5.39 -16.05
N TRP A 316 1.54 -5.57 -14.85
CA TRP A 316 0.81 -5.22 -13.62
C TRP A 316 0.52 -3.72 -13.53
N LEU A 317 1.46 -2.83 -13.86
CA LEU A 317 1.19 -1.39 -13.85
C LEU A 317 0.10 -1.03 -14.86
N HIS A 318 0.10 -1.65 -16.04
CA HIS A 318 -0.96 -1.51 -17.02
C HIS A 318 -2.33 -1.96 -16.47
N ASP A 319 -2.38 -3.14 -15.84
CA ASP A 319 -3.63 -3.74 -15.34
C ASP A 319 -4.09 -3.12 -14.01
N ALA A 320 -3.19 -2.68 -13.15
CA ALA A 320 -3.49 -1.94 -11.93
C ALA A 320 -3.92 -0.51 -12.26
N HIS A 321 -3.37 0.10 -13.30
CA HIS A 321 -3.89 1.38 -13.79
C HIS A 321 -5.30 1.20 -14.37
N TYR A 322 -5.55 0.06 -15.05
CA TYR A 322 -6.88 -0.37 -15.52
C TYR A 322 -7.85 -0.67 -14.36
N GLU A 323 -7.48 -1.45 -13.34
CA GLU A 323 -8.30 -1.75 -12.15
C GLU A 323 -8.49 -0.54 -11.24
N TYR A 324 -7.52 0.37 -11.15
CA TYR A 324 -7.65 1.61 -10.39
C TYR A 324 -8.62 2.57 -11.09
N THR A 325 -8.60 2.61 -12.42
CA THR A 325 -9.62 3.32 -13.23
C THR A 325 -10.94 2.55 -13.37
N HIS A 326 -11.02 1.26 -13.06
CA HIS A 326 -12.29 0.51 -13.08
C HIS A 326 -12.93 0.38 -11.69
N THR A 327 -12.19 0.10 -10.62
CA THR A 327 -12.74 -0.23 -9.27
C THR A 327 -13.20 1.02 -8.53
N PHE A 328 -12.48 2.14 -8.67
CA PHE A 328 -12.90 3.44 -8.13
C PHE A 328 -14.16 4.00 -8.84
N VAL A 329 -14.51 3.41 -9.98
CA VAL A 329 -15.54 3.87 -10.93
C VAL A 329 -16.76 2.98 -10.96
N SER A 330 -16.57 1.67 -10.75
CA SER A 330 -17.56 0.67 -11.16
C SER A 330 -18.32 0.03 -10.00
N ILE A 331 -17.87 0.10 -8.73
CA ILE A 331 -18.44 -0.83 -7.73
C ILE A 331 -19.17 -0.20 -6.53
N GLU A 332 -18.88 1.02 -6.06
CA GLU A 332 -19.63 1.53 -4.89
C GLU A 332 -20.40 2.84 -5.10
N ILE A 333 -20.02 3.69 -6.05
CA ILE A 333 -20.77 4.93 -6.31
C ILE A 333 -22.02 4.70 -7.20
N PRO A 334 -21.98 3.88 -8.28
CA PRO A 334 -23.14 3.74 -9.17
C PRO A 334 -24.33 3.01 -8.53
N VAL A 335 -24.10 2.06 -7.61
CA VAL A 335 -25.17 1.31 -6.93
C VAL A 335 -25.90 2.20 -5.92
N ILE A 336 -25.13 3.01 -5.19
CA ILE A 336 -25.59 4.04 -4.25
C ILE A 336 -26.42 5.12 -4.99
N ILE A 337 -25.92 5.63 -6.12
CA ILE A 337 -26.62 6.68 -6.92
C ILE A 337 -27.88 6.13 -7.60
N ARG A 338 -27.87 4.88 -8.07
CA ARG A 338 -29.02 4.29 -8.80
C ARG A 338 -30.19 3.98 -7.87
N ARG A 339 -29.95 3.63 -6.59
CA ARG A 339 -31.04 3.49 -5.58
C ARG A 339 -31.55 4.85 -5.10
N LEU A 340 -30.68 5.84 -4.94
CA LEU A 340 -31.08 7.21 -4.57
C LEU A 340 -31.96 7.93 -5.60
N LEU A 341 -31.83 7.59 -6.89
CA LEU A 341 -32.68 8.14 -7.95
C LEU A 341 -34.04 7.43 -8.07
N VAL A 342 -34.17 6.17 -7.64
CA VAL A 342 -35.43 5.41 -7.75
C VAL A 342 -36.39 5.73 -6.60
N THR A 343 -35.89 6.10 -5.41
CA THR A 343 -36.73 6.44 -4.26
C THR A 343 -37.39 7.82 -4.33
N ARG A 344 -37.12 8.64 -5.36
CA ARG A 344 -37.72 9.98 -5.53
C ARG A 344 -38.75 10.11 -6.65
N CYS A 345 -39.01 9.06 -7.43
CA CYS A 345 -40.05 9.08 -8.46
C CYS A 345 -41.43 8.55 -7.99
N ASN A 346 -41.59 8.17 -6.71
CA ASN A 346 -42.87 7.69 -6.16
C ASN A 346 -43.24 8.37 -4.84
N CYS A 347 -43.33 9.71 -4.82
CA CYS A 347 -44.07 10.40 -3.77
C CYS A 347 -45.14 11.29 -4.42
N ASP A 348 -46.37 10.85 -4.18
CA ASP A 348 -47.63 11.45 -4.63
C ASP A 348 -47.79 12.93 -4.29
N GLU A 349 -48.45 13.61 -5.22
CA GLU A 349 -49.08 14.92 -5.07
C GLU A 349 -50.15 14.88 -3.96
N SER A 350 -49.80 15.16 -2.69
CA SER A 350 -50.73 15.74 -1.71
C SER A 350 -50.11 15.85 -0.31
N SER A 351 -49.36 16.92 -0.04
CA SER A 351 -49.41 17.56 1.29
C SER A 351 -48.73 18.92 1.24
N ASN A 352 -49.45 19.91 1.75
CA ASN A 352 -49.12 21.32 1.72
C ASN A 352 -48.19 21.67 2.89
N GLN A 353 -46.90 21.34 2.78
CA GLN A 353 -45.85 21.84 3.66
C GLN A 353 -44.62 22.21 2.83
N GLN A 354 -44.24 23.49 2.92
CA GLN A 354 -43.04 24.04 2.29
C GLN A 354 -41.79 23.29 2.76
N PRO A 355 -40.95 22.75 1.85
CA PRO A 355 -39.59 22.42 2.19
C PRO A 355 -38.71 23.67 2.03
N THR A 356 -37.98 24.03 3.08
CA THR A 356 -36.82 24.93 3.03
C THR A 356 -35.78 24.34 2.05
N GLN A 357 -35.84 24.76 0.79
CA GLN A 357 -34.94 24.33 -0.28
C GLN A 357 -33.98 25.46 -0.67
N ALA A 358 -32.84 25.50 0.01
CA ALA A 358 -31.64 26.21 -0.47
C ALA A 358 -30.40 25.62 0.23
N ALA A 359 -29.95 24.41 -0.17
CA ALA A 359 -28.61 23.90 0.17
C ALA A 359 -28.23 22.53 -0.43
N ILE A 360 -29.13 21.73 -1.02
CA ILE A 360 -28.86 20.28 -1.23
C ILE A 360 -28.85 19.86 -2.72
N ILE A 361 -28.30 20.70 -3.60
CA ILE A 361 -28.16 20.37 -5.04
C ILE A 361 -26.70 20.17 -5.47
N SER A 362 -25.72 20.73 -4.75
CA SER A 362 -24.31 20.75 -5.17
C SER A 362 -23.55 19.41 -5.08
N PRO A 363 -23.65 18.60 -3.99
CA PRO A 363 -22.85 17.37 -3.87
C PRO A 363 -23.34 16.21 -4.77
N PHE A 364 -24.64 16.20 -5.10
CA PHE A 364 -25.28 15.12 -5.86
C PHE A 364 -25.03 15.21 -7.37
N LEU A 365 -24.88 16.43 -7.91
CA LEU A 365 -24.41 16.64 -9.29
C LEU A 365 -22.91 16.33 -9.41
N TRP A 366 -22.12 16.62 -8.37
CA TRP A 366 -20.69 16.37 -8.31
C TRP A 366 -20.35 14.87 -8.34
N LEU A 367 -21.07 14.03 -7.59
CA LEU A 367 -20.93 12.57 -7.64
C LEU A 367 -21.41 11.97 -8.98
N ARG A 368 -22.51 12.49 -9.54
CA ARG A 368 -23.06 12.02 -10.82
C ARG A 368 -22.16 12.37 -12.01
N TRP A 369 -21.48 13.52 -11.96
CA TRP A 369 -20.56 13.99 -13.01
C TRP A 369 -19.19 13.31 -12.94
N SER A 370 -18.64 13.14 -11.72
CA SER A 370 -17.40 12.38 -11.49
C SER A 370 -17.52 10.92 -11.97
N CYS A 371 -18.71 10.29 -11.80
CA CYS A 371 -18.98 8.95 -12.33
C CYS A 371 -19.17 8.89 -13.86
N GLN A 372 -19.52 10.00 -14.52
CA GLN A 372 -19.69 10.06 -15.96
C GLN A 372 -18.32 10.21 -16.66
N GLU A 373 -17.45 11.08 -16.13
CA GLU A 373 -16.03 11.25 -16.53
C GLU A 373 -15.27 9.91 -16.54
N LEU A 374 -15.52 9.09 -15.53
CA LEU A 374 -14.88 7.79 -15.38
C LEU A 374 -15.46 6.70 -16.31
N LYS A 375 -16.70 6.86 -16.80
CA LYS A 375 -17.25 6.00 -17.87
C LYS A 375 -16.65 6.33 -19.24
N THR A 376 -16.21 7.56 -19.46
CA THR A 376 -15.58 7.98 -20.73
C THR A 376 -14.11 7.56 -20.80
N ALA A 377 -13.43 7.38 -19.66
CA ALA A 377 -12.10 6.77 -19.58
C ALA A 377 -12.06 5.29 -20.04
N ARG A 378 -13.22 4.67 -20.28
CA ARG A 378 -13.40 3.26 -20.65
C ARG A 378 -12.96 2.91 -22.09
N LEU A 379 -12.40 3.84 -22.87
CA LEU A 379 -12.21 3.63 -24.33
C LEU A 379 -10.77 3.69 -24.88
N ARG A 380 -9.69 3.88 -24.10
CA ARG A 380 -8.33 3.87 -24.68
C ARG A 380 -7.22 3.27 -23.81
N LEU A 381 -7.14 1.94 -23.84
CA LEU A 381 -5.89 1.18 -23.72
C LEU A 381 -6.00 -0.06 -24.64
N LEU A 382 -5.87 0.11 -25.97
CA LEU A 382 -5.78 -1.04 -26.87
C LEU A 382 -4.84 -0.78 -28.06
N SER A 383 -3.69 -1.45 -28.01
CA SER A 383 -3.29 -2.37 -29.09
C SER A 383 -3.36 -3.78 -28.50
N GLY A 384 -4.14 -4.75 -28.97
CA GLY A 384 -4.55 -4.96 -30.35
C GLY A 384 -5.82 -5.80 -30.53
N PHE A 385 -6.37 -5.64 -31.74
CA PHE A 385 -7.47 -6.36 -32.42
C PHE A 385 -8.92 -6.14 -31.91
N ALA A 386 -9.77 -5.75 -32.87
CA ALA A 386 -11.13 -5.16 -32.78
C ALA A 386 -12.29 -6.20 -32.70
N PRO A 387 -13.61 -5.87 -32.91
CA PRO A 387 -14.47 -4.70 -32.57
C PRO A 387 -15.77 -5.10 -31.80
N LEU A 388 -16.66 -4.16 -31.37
CA LEU A 388 -18.15 -4.12 -31.59
C LEU A 388 -19.08 -3.40 -30.52
N TRP A 389 -19.74 -2.30 -30.98
CA TRP A 389 -21.04 -1.60 -30.72
C TRP A 389 -21.62 -1.08 -29.36
N ALA A 390 -22.23 0.13 -29.48
CA ALA A 390 -23.31 0.82 -28.72
C ALA A 390 -22.94 1.54 -27.38
N LEU A 391 -23.30 2.80 -27.11
CA LEU A 391 -24.59 3.51 -27.27
C LEU A 391 -24.46 5.06 -27.36
N GLU A 392 -25.54 5.67 -27.82
CA GLU A 392 -25.75 7.04 -28.34
C GLU A 392 -25.77 8.22 -27.33
N THR A 393 -25.36 9.37 -27.88
CA THR A 393 -25.63 10.81 -27.62
C THR A 393 -26.49 11.28 -26.42
N HIS A 394 -25.95 12.27 -25.67
CA HIS A 394 -26.74 13.25 -24.90
C HIS A 394 -26.18 14.68 -25.04
N HIS A 395 -26.62 15.37 -26.10
CA HIS A 395 -26.35 16.79 -26.36
C HIS A 395 -27.36 17.73 -25.64
N ASP A 396 -28.58 17.24 -25.39
CA ASP A 396 -29.69 18.07 -24.86
C ASP A 396 -29.58 18.40 -23.36
N LEU A 397 -28.82 17.60 -22.59
CA LEU A 397 -28.68 17.79 -21.13
C LEU A 397 -27.79 18.98 -20.77
N LEU A 398 -26.80 19.29 -21.61
CA LEU A 398 -25.87 20.42 -21.45
C LEU A 398 -26.56 21.77 -21.69
N GLN A 399 -27.52 21.84 -22.62
CA GLN A 399 -28.28 23.06 -22.90
C GLN A 399 -29.30 23.39 -21.80
N SER A 400 -29.89 22.38 -21.15
CA SER A 400 -30.87 22.58 -20.07
C SER A 400 -30.22 23.11 -18.77
N MET A 401 -28.98 22.69 -18.47
CA MET A 401 -28.25 23.16 -17.28
C MET A 401 -27.77 24.62 -17.40
N LEU A 402 -27.39 25.06 -18.60
CA LEU A 402 -27.00 26.45 -18.86
C LEU A 402 -28.19 27.42 -18.75
N ALA A 403 -29.39 26.99 -19.15
CA ALA A 403 -30.60 27.81 -19.05
C ALA A 403 -31.06 28.05 -17.59
N HIS A 404 -30.76 27.12 -16.66
CA HIS A 404 -31.21 27.23 -15.28
C HIS A 404 -30.34 28.19 -14.44
N LEU A 405 -29.04 28.23 -14.70
CA LEU A 405 -28.06 29.09 -14.02
C LEU A 405 -28.26 30.60 -14.28
N HIS A 406 -28.86 30.97 -15.41
CA HIS A 406 -29.13 32.37 -15.74
C HIS A 406 -30.35 32.96 -15.01
N SER A 407 -31.18 32.14 -14.35
CA SER A 407 -32.46 32.58 -13.77
C SER A 407 -32.39 33.03 -12.30
N THR A 408 -31.29 32.75 -11.59
CA THR A 408 -31.20 32.90 -10.12
C THR A 408 -30.42 34.12 -9.61
N GLN A 409 -29.98 35.03 -10.48
CA GLN A 409 -29.37 36.31 -10.06
C GLN A 409 -30.37 37.48 -10.16
N ALA A 410 -31.42 37.47 -9.34
CA ALA A 410 -32.17 38.68 -9.04
C ALA A 410 -32.88 38.55 -7.69
N LEU A 411 -32.48 39.43 -6.77
CA LEU A 411 -33.23 39.98 -5.61
C LEU A 411 -32.44 39.92 -4.30
N SER A 412 -32.39 41.10 -3.71
CA SER A 412 -31.49 41.61 -2.70
C SER A 412 -32.05 41.55 -1.27
N GLN A 413 -31.14 41.47 -0.30
CA GLN A 413 -31.05 42.23 0.97
C GLN A 413 -32.35 42.68 1.69
N ARG A 414 -32.50 42.30 2.97
CA ARG A 414 -32.54 43.19 4.17
C ARG A 414 -32.98 42.47 5.46
N GLU A 415 -32.28 42.76 6.57
CA GLU A 415 -32.71 43.09 7.97
C GLU A 415 -33.75 42.17 8.69
N PHE A 416 -33.82 41.92 10.01
CA PHE A 416 -33.22 42.43 11.25
C PHE A 416 -33.63 41.48 12.43
N ILE A 417 -32.77 41.37 13.46
CA ILE A 417 -33.01 41.24 14.94
C ILE A 417 -34.01 40.22 15.55
N GLY A 418 -33.46 39.38 16.47
CA GLY A 418 -33.92 39.12 17.85
C GLY A 418 -35.07 38.12 18.09
N ASP A 419 -34.84 37.06 18.88
CA ASP A 419 -34.98 37.10 20.35
C ASP A 419 -34.61 35.75 20.98
N GLU A 420 -34.03 35.82 22.19
CA GLU A 420 -33.81 34.68 23.07
C GLU A 420 -35.14 34.15 23.62
N GLN A 421 -35.30 32.83 23.73
CA GLN A 421 -35.94 32.27 24.93
C GLN A 421 -35.48 30.85 25.24
N ASN A 422 -35.01 30.78 26.48
CA ASN A 422 -34.58 29.64 27.28
C ASN A 422 -35.80 28.79 27.66
N ASP A 423 -35.69 27.46 27.60
CA ASP A 423 -36.47 26.61 28.49
C ASP A 423 -35.74 25.30 28.73
N GLY A 424 -35.16 25.21 29.94
CA GLY A 424 -34.52 24.01 30.44
C GLY A 424 -35.56 22.97 30.86
N ARG A 425 -35.19 21.69 30.71
CA ARG A 425 -35.78 20.60 31.48
C ARG A 425 -34.74 19.50 31.70
N ASN A 426 -34.35 19.38 32.96
CA ASN A 426 -33.58 18.28 33.54
C ASN A 426 -34.31 16.94 33.34
N LEU A 427 -33.55 15.88 33.04
CA LEU A 427 -33.88 14.50 33.39
C LEU A 427 -32.60 13.75 33.77
N ASP A 428 -32.41 13.70 35.08
CA ASP A 428 -31.95 12.61 35.95
C ASP A 428 -30.97 11.53 35.42
N GLU A 429 -29.85 11.45 36.14
CA GLU A 429 -28.85 10.39 36.15
C GLU A 429 -29.41 9.06 36.67
N GLU A 430 -29.08 7.96 35.99
CA GLU A 430 -29.05 6.63 36.62
C GLU A 430 -27.66 6.02 36.42
N HIS A 431 -26.92 5.92 37.53
CA HIS A 431 -25.57 5.39 37.63
C HIS A 431 -25.57 3.86 37.52
N ALA A 432 -24.91 3.31 36.50
CA ALA A 432 -24.39 1.95 36.50
C ALA A 432 -22.86 2.00 36.36
N THR A 433 -22.14 1.77 37.46
CA THR A 433 -20.68 1.65 37.49
C THR A 433 -20.21 0.39 36.76
N PRO A 434 -19.31 0.46 35.76
CA PRO A 434 -18.66 -0.72 35.20
C PRO A 434 -17.49 -1.14 36.08
N VAL A 435 -17.52 -2.37 36.59
CA VAL A 435 -16.37 -3.03 37.21
C VAL A 435 -15.26 -3.17 36.16
N PRO A 436 -14.01 -2.74 36.41
CA PRO A 436 -12.94 -2.90 35.44
C PRO A 436 -12.58 -4.39 35.32
N ARG A 437 -12.89 -5.01 34.18
CA ARG A 437 -12.35 -6.34 33.83
C ARG A 437 -10.82 -6.21 33.75
N LYS A 438 -10.10 -7.05 34.51
CA LYS A 438 -8.63 -7.19 34.36
C LYS A 438 -8.35 -7.62 32.92
N SER A 439 -7.51 -6.85 32.23
CA SER A 439 -6.97 -7.21 30.92
C SER A 439 -6.13 -8.49 31.04
N ASN A 440 -6.37 -9.47 30.19
CA ASN A 440 -5.58 -10.71 30.11
C ASN A 440 -4.15 -10.40 29.65
N ARG A 441 -3.16 -10.91 30.35
CA ARG A 441 -1.74 -10.77 29.99
C ARG A 441 -1.35 -11.87 29.02
N VAL A 442 -1.09 -11.48 27.77
CA VAL A 442 -0.72 -12.39 26.69
C VAL A 442 0.76 -12.26 26.41
N ILE A 443 1.48 -13.37 26.50
CA ILE A 443 2.91 -13.43 26.19
C ILE A 443 3.11 -14.13 24.85
N VAL A 444 3.80 -13.44 23.94
CA VAL A 444 4.16 -13.96 22.63
C VAL A 444 5.64 -14.37 22.68
N ALA A 445 5.86 -15.67 22.79
CA ALA A 445 7.16 -16.30 22.87
C ALA A 445 7.57 -16.82 21.48
N THR A 446 8.35 -16.03 20.75
CA THR A 446 8.86 -16.40 19.42
C THR A 446 10.37 -16.21 19.33
N PRO A 447 11.08 -17.06 18.57
CA PRO A 447 12.49 -16.84 18.27
C PRO A 447 12.66 -15.58 17.42
N ASP A 448 13.69 -14.80 17.72
CA ASP A 448 14.11 -13.66 16.89
C ASP A 448 14.77 -14.21 15.60
N THR A 449 14.34 -13.79 14.40
CA THR A 449 15.05 -14.15 13.15
C THR A 449 16.47 -13.57 13.12
N PRO A 450 17.54 -14.36 12.89
CA PRO A 450 18.74 -13.88 12.22
C PRO A 450 18.48 -13.81 10.70
N LYS A 451 18.94 -12.75 10.04
CA LYS A 451 19.11 -12.81 8.57
C LYS A 451 20.17 -13.87 8.28
N ALA A 452 19.91 -14.80 7.36
CA ALA A 452 20.98 -15.54 6.71
C ALA A 452 21.88 -14.52 5.98
N VAL A 453 23.13 -14.42 6.42
CA VAL A 453 24.19 -13.65 5.78
C VAL A 453 25.08 -14.67 5.09
N ILE A 454 25.10 -14.66 3.75
CA ILE A 454 26.20 -15.23 2.97
C ILE A 454 27.38 -14.25 3.15
N PRO A 455 28.56 -14.71 3.58
CA PRO A 455 29.62 -13.83 4.05
C PRO A 455 30.33 -13.16 2.88
N ASN A 456 30.56 -11.85 3.00
CA ASN A 456 31.70 -11.22 2.33
C ASN A 456 32.61 -10.61 3.39
N ILE A 457 33.89 -10.88 3.19
CA ILE A 457 35.03 -10.72 4.08
C ILE A 457 35.46 -9.25 4.19
N ALA A 458 36.08 -8.94 5.33
CA ALA A 458 36.88 -7.74 5.69
C ALA A 458 36.11 -6.60 6.37
N ASP A 459 36.24 -6.48 7.70
CA ASP A 459 37.26 -5.61 8.29
C ASP A 459 37.35 -5.74 9.83
N GLY A 460 38.54 -5.44 10.35
CA GLY A 460 38.98 -5.59 11.75
C GLY A 460 38.45 -4.54 12.75
N PRO A 461 38.97 -4.53 14.00
CA PRO A 461 38.16 -4.24 15.18
C PRO A 461 38.37 -2.86 15.82
N GLN A 462 37.40 -2.50 16.68
CA GLN A 462 37.46 -1.59 17.85
C GLN A 462 37.52 -0.08 17.56
N ASP A 463 36.54 0.69 18.08
CA ASP A 463 36.74 1.25 19.41
C ASP A 463 35.47 1.71 20.13
N LEU A 464 35.53 1.58 21.45
CA LEU A 464 34.57 2.02 22.45
C LEU A 464 34.65 3.54 22.62
N LEU A 465 33.54 4.19 23.03
CA LEU A 465 33.49 5.12 24.17
C LEU A 465 32.08 5.73 24.31
N ALA A 466 31.43 5.38 25.42
CA ALA A 466 30.22 5.99 25.93
C ALA A 466 30.51 7.33 26.62
N ARG A 467 29.59 8.31 26.59
CA ARG A 467 29.11 9.17 27.72
C ARG A 467 28.24 10.38 27.27
N PRO A 468 27.52 11.12 28.17
CA PRO A 468 26.06 11.01 28.31
C PRO A 468 25.30 12.37 28.26
N SER A 469 23.96 12.32 28.45
CA SER A 469 23.07 13.33 29.08
C SER A 469 23.24 14.80 28.67
N SER A 470 22.25 15.53 28.15
CA SER A 470 20.91 15.82 28.69
C SER A 470 20.43 17.08 27.95
N GLN A 471 19.13 17.22 27.68
CA GLN A 471 18.42 18.48 27.88
C GLN A 471 16.91 18.32 27.71
N VAL A 472 16.23 18.78 28.75
CA VAL A 472 14.78 18.92 28.94
C VAL A 472 14.28 20.06 28.05
N ALA A 473 13.15 19.88 27.36
CA ALA A 473 12.36 20.98 26.83
C ALA A 473 10.86 20.62 26.75
N ASP A 474 10.06 21.64 27.02
CA ASP A 474 8.69 21.64 27.54
C ASP A 474 7.61 20.88 26.76
N SER A 475 6.75 20.25 27.56
CA SER A 475 5.46 19.68 27.23
C SER A 475 4.37 20.76 27.25
N THR A 476 3.78 21.14 26.10
CA THR A 476 2.42 21.72 25.99
C THR A 476 1.93 21.84 24.53
N ARG A 477 2.00 20.75 23.76
CA ARG A 477 1.15 20.60 22.56
C ARG A 477 0.66 19.17 22.45
N SER A 478 -0.64 18.98 22.67
CA SER A 478 -1.34 17.71 22.53
C SER A 478 -1.08 17.12 21.14
N SER A 479 -0.25 16.09 21.10
CA SER A 479 0.13 15.36 19.89
C SER A 479 -0.90 14.28 19.61
N ARG A 480 -1.90 14.59 18.76
CA ARG A 480 -2.73 13.56 18.13
C ARG A 480 -1.95 12.99 16.93
N ILE A 481 -1.25 11.88 17.14
CA ILE A 481 -0.63 11.09 16.06
C ILE A 481 -1.55 9.90 15.78
N GLY A 482 -2.30 9.96 14.68
CA GLY A 482 -3.08 8.84 14.15
C GLY A 482 -3.26 8.97 12.64
N ASN A 483 -2.56 8.14 11.88
CA ASN A 483 -2.64 7.89 10.42
C ASN A 483 -3.61 8.80 9.63
N THR A 484 -3.08 9.83 8.96
CA THR A 484 -3.88 10.89 8.31
C THR A 484 -3.62 11.02 6.81
N PHE A 485 -4.06 10.05 6.00
CA PHE A 485 -4.30 10.30 4.57
C PHE A 485 -5.79 10.43 4.29
N LEU A 486 -6.60 9.46 4.73
CA LEU A 486 -8.07 9.53 4.61
C LEU A 486 -8.72 10.39 5.70
N ASN A 487 -8.09 10.55 6.86
CA ASN A 487 -8.58 11.47 7.90
C ASN A 487 -8.47 12.94 7.49
N ASN A 488 -7.79 13.31 6.41
CA ASN A 488 -7.70 14.71 5.98
C ASN A 488 -8.68 15.08 4.87
N VAL A 489 -9.44 14.11 4.33
CA VAL A 489 -10.59 14.40 3.46
C VAL A 489 -11.71 14.92 4.37
N THR A 490 -11.70 16.24 4.56
CA THR A 490 -12.66 16.99 5.37
C THR A 490 -13.71 17.59 4.44
N TYR A 491 -14.97 17.57 4.85
CA TYR A 491 -15.90 18.58 4.33
C TYR A 491 -15.35 19.95 4.70
N LEU A 492 -15.53 20.95 3.83
CA LEU A 492 -15.15 22.35 4.11
C LEU A 492 -15.86 22.95 5.36
N ARG A 493 -16.83 22.24 5.95
CA ARG A 493 -17.43 22.56 7.27
C ARG A 493 -16.81 21.83 8.48
N GLY A 494 -15.70 21.12 8.32
CA GLY A 494 -14.93 20.53 9.43
C GLY A 494 -15.32 19.09 9.84
N HIS A 495 -16.29 18.46 9.19
CA HIS A 495 -16.62 17.05 9.43
C HIS A 495 -15.80 16.14 8.49
N HIS A 496 -15.10 15.15 9.02
CA HIS A 496 -14.30 14.23 8.19
C HIS A 496 -15.21 13.26 7.42
N VAL A 497 -15.00 13.12 6.10
CA VAL A 497 -15.81 12.24 5.21
C VAL A 497 -15.87 10.80 5.73
N PHE A 498 -14.78 10.34 6.36
CA PHE A 498 -14.65 9.00 6.93
C PHE A 498 -14.77 8.96 8.46
N SER A 499 -15.16 10.06 9.13
CA SER A 499 -15.52 10.00 10.55
C SER A 499 -16.82 9.23 10.73
N ASN A 500 -17.06 8.69 11.93
CA ASN A 500 -18.35 8.05 12.26
C ASN A 500 -19.55 8.97 11.96
N GLU A 501 -19.40 10.28 12.08
CA GLU A 501 -20.44 11.26 11.76
C GLU A 501 -20.61 11.46 10.25
N GLY A 502 -19.51 11.57 9.50
CA GLY A 502 -19.52 11.62 8.03
C GLY A 502 -20.04 10.33 7.39
N GLN A 503 -19.68 9.17 7.95
CA GLN A 503 -20.18 7.86 7.54
C GLN A 503 -21.68 7.76 7.81
N ARG A 504 -22.14 8.06 9.04
CA ARG A 504 -23.58 8.10 9.34
C ARG A 504 -24.33 9.09 8.48
N TRP A 505 -23.74 10.23 8.15
CA TRP A 505 -24.35 11.19 7.24
C TRP A 505 -24.48 10.58 5.84
N ILE A 506 -23.42 9.99 5.29
CA ILE A 506 -23.46 9.27 4.00
C ILE A 506 -24.53 8.16 4.06
N GLU A 507 -24.52 7.31 5.07
CA GLU A 507 -25.49 6.22 5.26
C GLU A 507 -26.92 6.77 5.41
N SER A 508 -27.11 7.92 6.08
CA SER A 508 -28.42 8.58 6.20
C SER A 508 -28.92 9.14 4.87
N GLN A 509 -28.00 9.58 4.01
CA GLN A 509 -28.34 10.07 2.68
C GLN A 509 -28.54 8.91 1.71
N VAL A 510 -27.88 7.77 1.89
CA VAL A 510 -27.85 6.62 0.96
C VAL A 510 -28.85 5.52 1.32
N GLY A 511 -29.23 5.38 2.60
CA GLY A 511 -30.16 4.36 3.10
C GLY A 511 -29.55 2.96 3.29
N GLU A 512 -28.23 2.81 3.13
CA GLU A 512 -27.48 1.55 3.29
C GLU A 512 -26.17 1.81 4.03
N SER A 513 -25.69 0.82 4.78
CA SER A 513 -24.38 0.87 5.44
C SER A 513 -23.25 0.65 4.44
N VAL A 514 -22.29 1.57 4.37
CA VAL A 514 -21.15 1.48 3.44
C VAL A 514 -20.00 0.74 4.12
N ASN A 515 -19.48 -0.33 3.50
CA ASN A 515 -18.40 -1.13 4.08
C ASN A 515 -17.03 -0.48 3.79
N PHE A 516 -16.66 0.47 4.63
CA PHE A 516 -15.37 1.17 4.52
C PHE A 516 -14.16 0.25 4.81
N ASP A 517 -14.33 -0.90 5.46
CA ASP A 517 -13.24 -1.84 5.74
C ASP A 517 -12.62 -2.40 4.44
N LYS A 518 -13.39 -2.53 3.36
CA LYS A 518 -12.85 -2.87 2.03
C LYS A 518 -11.90 -1.79 1.49
N LEU A 519 -12.28 -0.53 1.66
CA LEU A 519 -11.51 0.66 1.24
C LEU A 519 -10.21 0.82 2.04
N PHE A 520 -10.26 0.57 3.35
CA PHE A 520 -9.08 0.58 4.23
C PHE A 520 -8.20 -0.68 4.09
N SER A 521 -8.75 -1.80 3.59
CA SER A 521 -8.00 -3.04 3.37
C SER A 521 -7.09 -3.03 2.14
N LEU A 522 -7.25 -2.03 1.26
CA LEU A 522 -6.29 -1.72 0.21
C LEU A 522 -5.07 -1.08 0.88
N GLU A 523 -4.10 -1.89 1.33
CA GLU A 523 -2.80 -1.42 1.83
C GLU A 523 -1.98 -0.77 0.69
N LEU A 524 -2.45 0.37 0.21
CA LEU A 524 -1.76 1.16 -0.79
C LEU A 524 -0.51 1.79 -0.18
N ARG A 525 0.65 1.64 -0.83
CA ARG A 525 1.95 2.15 -0.35
C ARG A 525 1.96 3.67 -0.07
N TRP A 526 1.00 4.43 -0.61
CA TRP A 526 0.80 5.86 -0.34
C TRP A 526 0.16 6.17 1.04
N LEU A 527 -0.29 5.16 1.79
CA LEU A 527 -0.80 5.31 3.17
C LEU A 527 0.30 5.55 4.22
N LYS A 528 1.57 5.40 3.84
CA LYS A 528 2.72 5.80 4.63
C LYS A 528 3.41 6.94 3.90
N PRO A 529 3.15 8.21 4.23
CA PRO A 529 4.02 9.27 3.75
C PRO A 529 5.43 8.95 4.26
N LEU A 530 6.32 8.56 3.35
CA LEU A 530 7.75 8.53 3.60
C LEU A 530 8.15 9.99 3.72
N ARG A 531 7.89 10.57 4.90
CA ARG A 531 8.32 11.92 5.24
C ARG A 531 9.83 11.95 5.03
N SER A 532 10.26 12.70 4.02
CA SER A 532 11.67 13.02 3.82
C SER A 532 12.09 14.04 4.89
N TYR A 533 12.07 13.62 6.16
CA TYR A 533 12.82 14.32 7.19
C TYR A 533 14.23 13.78 7.12
N THR A 534 15.12 14.57 6.52
CA THR A 534 16.55 14.51 6.85
C THR A 534 16.68 14.38 8.36
N VAL A 535 17.28 13.28 8.84
CA VAL A 535 17.63 13.12 10.25
C VAL A 535 18.57 14.28 10.60
N PRO A 536 18.22 15.16 11.56
CA PRO A 536 19.10 16.26 11.94
C PRO A 536 20.44 15.69 12.43
N GLY A 537 21.54 15.99 11.74
CA GLY A 537 22.90 15.61 12.15
C GLY A 537 23.55 14.45 11.40
N ALA A 538 22.89 13.82 10.42
CA ALA A 538 23.59 12.94 9.48
C ALA A 538 24.20 13.77 8.34
N ASN A 539 25.51 13.68 8.13
CA ASN A 539 26.13 14.23 6.93
C ASN A 539 25.44 13.60 5.70
N PRO A 540 24.94 14.38 4.74
CA PRO A 540 24.32 13.82 3.55
C PRO A 540 25.35 12.92 2.84
N PRO A 541 24.99 11.69 2.44
CA PRO A 541 25.85 10.91 1.57
C PRO A 541 26.15 11.75 0.31
N ALA A 542 27.37 11.64 -0.23
CA ALA A 542 27.73 12.32 -1.47
C ALA A 542 26.68 11.97 -2.54
N GLY A 543 25.88 12.97 -2.95
CA GLY A 543 24.75 12.75 -3.84
C GLY A 543 25.18 12.15 -5.18
N PRO A 544 24.32 11.39 -5.86
CA PRO A 544 24.64 10.82 -7.17
C PRO A 544 25.12 11.89 -8.14
N GLN A 545 26.25 11.65 -8.81
CA GLN A 545 26.71 12.50 -9.90
C GLN A 545 25.76 12.38 -11.10
N LEU A 546 25.68 13.45 -11.90
CA LEU A 546 24.90 13.43 -13.13
C LEU A 546 25.42 12.34 -14.08
N PRO A 547 24.55 11.49 -14.65
CA PRO A 547 24.91 10.56 -15.72
C PRO A 547 25.52 11.28 -16.92
N SER A 548 26.06 10.52 -17.88
CA SER A 548 26.56 11.12 -19.11
C SER A 548 25.45 11.89 -19.85
N ARG A 549 25.79 13.03 -20.47
CA ARG A 549 24.84 13.85 -21.24
C ARG A 549 24.09 13.02 -22.29
N VAL A 550 24.80 12.14 -22.99
CA VAL A 550 24.25 11.22 -24.00
C VAL A 550 23.16 10.31 -23.41
N SER A 551 23.36 9.83 -22.18
CA SER A 551 22.36 9.01 -21.48
C SER A 551 21.10 9.82 -21.19
N VAL A 552 21.23 11.07 -20.74
CA VAL A 552 20.08 11.94 -20.45
C VAL A 552 19.35 12.33 -21.73
N GLU A 553 20.05 12.65 -22.82
CA GLU A 553 19.46 12.93 -24.13
C GLU A 553 18.63 11.76 -24.65
N ARG A 554 19.09 10.51 -24.45
CA ARG A 554 18.31 9.31 -24.76
C ARG A 554 17.03 9.25 -23.95
N TYR A 555 17.07 9.53 -22.65
CA TYR A 555 15.86 9.55 -21.82
C TYR A 555 14.90 10.67 -22.20
N VAL A 556 15.40 11.83 -22.62
CA VAL A 556 14.58 12.93 -23.15
C VAL A 556 13.84 12.49 -24.42
N GLN A 557 14.50 11.77 -25.33
CA GLN A 557 13.87 11.24 -26.54
C GLN A 557 12.81 10.17 -26.23
N ILE A 558 13.13 9.24 -25.32
CA ILE A 558 12.18 8.22 -24.85
C ILE A 558 10.96 8.90 -24.23
N TYR A 559 11.19 9.90 -23.37
CA TYR A 559 10.13 10.65 -22.72
C TYR A 559 9.25 11.36 -23.75
N GLY A 560 9.84 12.17 -24.63
CA GLY A 560 9.13 12.97 -25.64
C GLY A 560 8.33 12.13 -26.63
N SER A 561 8.73 10.87 -26.87
CA SER A 561 8.01 9.93 -27.73
C SER A 561 6.96 9.09 -26.98
N SER A 562 6.90 9.19 -25.65
CA SER A 562 6.01 8.39 -24.82
C SER A 562 4.67 9.08 -24.58
N SER A 563 3.63 8.30 -24.27
CA SER A 563 2.33 8.83 -23.86
C SER A 563 2.42 9.63 -22.55
N GLN A 564 3.43 9.36 -21.71
CA GLN A 564 3.68 10.11 -20.48
C GLN A 564 3.99 11.58 -20.77
N SER A 565 4.67 11.93 -21.87
CA SER A 565 4.91 13.33 -22.23
C SER A 565 3.65 14.09 -22.65
N LEU A 566 2.62 13.39 -23.16
CA LEU A 566 1.32 13.99 -23.48
C LEU A 566 0.47 14.25 -22.24
N VAL A 567 0.58 13.38 -21.23
CA VAL A 567 -0.15 13.52 -19.97
C VAL A 567 0.58 14.47 -19.02
N PHE A 568 1.91 14.44 -19.03
CA PHE A 568 2.79 15.23 -18.19
C PHE A 568 3.82 15.97 -19.07
N PRO A 569 3.44 17.07 -19.73
CA PRO A 569 4.36 17.91 -20.52
C PRO A 569 5.33 18.73 -19.64
N VAL A 570 6.05 18.08 -18.72
CA VAL A 570 6.99 18.73 -17.78
C VAL A 570 8.29 19.19 -18.45
N ILE A 571 8.63 18.61 -19.60
CA ILE A 571 9.74 19.03 -20.45
C ILE A 571 9.29 19.11 -21.90
N SER A 572 9.86 20.06 -22.64
CA SER A 572 9.72 20.16 -24.08
C SER A 572 11.03 19.74 -24.74
N GLN A 573 11.02 18.65 -25.51
CA GLN A 573 12.22 18.09 -26.13
C GLN A 573 13.02 19.12 -26.98
N PRO A 574 12.40 19.95 -27.84
CA PRO A 574 13.13 20.97 -28.60
C PRO A 574 13.80 22.06 -27.74
N VAL A 575 13.27 22.32 -26.55
CA VAL A 575 13.76 23.39 -25.65
C VAL A 575 14.75 22.86 -24.62
N PHE A 576 14.60 21.59 -24.20
CA PHE A 576 15.37 20.97 -23.11
C PHE A 576 16.87 20.82 -23.42
N GLY A 577 17.27 20.88 -24.69
CA GLY A 577 18.68 20.92 -25.07
C GLY A 577 19.45 22.07 -24.39
N LYS A 578 18.81 23.24 -24.22
CA LYS A 578 19.41 24.40 -23.53
C LYS A 578 19.59 24.14 -22.03
N THR A 579 18.64 23.43 -21.40
CA THR A 579 18.74 22.98 -20.02
C THR A 579 19.95 22.05 -19.85
N LEU A 580 20.16 21.13 -20.79
CA LEU A 580 21.33 20.23 -20.78
C LEU A 580 22.64 21.00 -20.99
N ASP A 581 22.68 21.98 -21.89
CA ASP A 581 23.86 22.83 -22.09
C ASP A 581 24.25 23.55 -20.79
N LEU A 582 23.29 24.13 -20.07
CA LEU A 582 23.53 24.81 -18.80
C LEU A 582 23.89 23.85 -17.66
N ALA A 583 23.26 22.67 -17.60
CA ALA A 583 23.48 21.69 -16.54
C ALA A 583 24.88 21.06 -16.62
N TYR A 584 25.37 20.80 -17.84
CA TYR A 584 26.67 20.18 -18.11
C TYR A 584 27.79 21.20 -18.37
N SER A 585 27.50 22.50 -18.39
CA SER A 585 28.50 23.54 -18.53
C SER A 585 29.51 23.53 -17.37
N HIS A 586 30.79 23.67 -17.69
CA HIS A 586 31.86 23.88 -16.71
C HIS A 586 31.87 25.32 -16.15
N LEU A 587 31.22 26.26 -16.83
CA LEU A 587 31.07 27.65 -16.40
C LEU A 587 29.77 27.78 -15.58
N GLN A 588 29.85 28.39 -14.40
CA GLN A 588 28.68 28.71 -13.57
C GLN A 588 27.99 29.95 -14.15
N LEU A 589 26.99 29.72 -14.98
CA LEU A 589 26.15 30.76 -15.57
C LEU A 589 24.88 30.96 -14.73
N PRO A 590 24.22 32.13 -14.79
CA PRO A 590 22.91 32.30 -14.16
C PRO A 590 21.93 31.22 -14.65
N GLY A 591 21.27 30.52 -13.71
CA GLY A 591 20.37 29.41 -14.04
C GLY A 591 21.04 28.03 -14.08
N SER A 592 22.36 27.93 -13.96
CA SER A 592 23.08 26.65 -13.95
C SER A 592 22.64 25.72 -12.81
N ASN A 593 22.29 26.26 -11.64
CA ASN A 593 21.82 25.44 -10.52
C ASN A 593 20.41 24.92 -10.78
N SER A 594 19.51 25.77 -11.28
CA SER A 594 18.17 25.38 -11.69
C SER A 594 18.19 24.33 -12.81
N ALA A 595 19.08 24.48 -13.79
CA ALA A 595 19.26 23.51 -14.87
C ALA A 595 19.74 22.15 -14.34
N LYS A 596 20.74 22.12 -13.44
CA LYS A 596 21.21 20.88 -12.79
C LYS A 596 20.09 20.22 -11.99
N SER A 597 19.35 21.01 -11.21
CA SER A 597 18.22 20.51 -10.43
C SER A 597 17.14 19.92 -11.33
N CYS A 598 16.87 20.56 -12.46
CA CYS A 598 15.89 20.10 -13.45
C CYS A 598 16.28 18.74 -14.04
N VAL A 599 17.56 18.52 -14.35
CA VAL A 599 18.03 17.22 -14.85
C VAL A 599 17.89 16.14 -13.78
N TYR A 600 18.21 16.43 -12.52
CA TYR A 600 18.01 15.47 -11.42
C TYR A 600 16.53 15.15 -11.18
N ALA A 601 15.65 16.16 -11.19
CA ALA A 601 14.21 15.96 -11.06
C ALA A 601 13.64 15.16 -12.23
N PHE A 602 14.14 15.39 -13.46
CA PHE A 602 13.77 14.60 -14.63
C PHE A 602 14.21 13.13 -14.50
N LEU A 603 15.45 12.86 -14.05
CA LEU A 603 15.92 11.49 -13.80
C LEU A 603 15.12 10.78 -12.71
N SER A 604 14.71 11.51 -11.67
CA SER A 604 13.78 11.01 -10.65
C SER A 604 12.45 10.58 -11.28
N LEU A 605 11.91 11.38 -12.20
CA LEU A 605 10.66 11.08 -12.91
C LEU A 605 10.79 9.88 -13.86
N ILE A 606 11.91 9.77 -14.59
CA ILE A 606 12.21 8.61 -15.45
C ILE A 606 12.26 7.32 -14.62
N SER A 607 12.92 7.36 -13.46
CA SER A 607 12.96 6.24 -12.51
C SER A 607 11.58 5.94 -11.92
N LEU A 608 10.79 6.97 -11.57
CA LEU A 608 9.42 6.81 -11.05
C LEU A 608 8.52 6.08 -12.05
N PHE A 609 8.65 6.39 -13.34
CA PHE A 609 7.88 5.75 -14.40
C PHE A 609 8.49 4.44 -14.92
N GLY A 610 9.67 4.04 -14.43
CA GLY A 610 10.36 2.83 -14.88
C GLY A 610 10.77 2.88 -16.36
N MET A 611 11.15 4.06 -16.85
CA MET A 611 11.65 4.29 -18.21
C MET A 611 13.18 4.13 -18.33
N ASP A 612 13.86 3.77 -17.25
CA ASP A 612 15.30 3.52 -17.24
C ASP A 612 15.65 2.08 -17.69
N ASP A 613 16.68 1.95 -18.51
CA ASP A 613 17.06 0.64 -19.07
C ASP A 613 17.87 -0.25 -18.07
N ASN A 614 18.02 0.17 -16.81
CA ASN A 614 18.87 -0.48 -15.78
C ASN A 614 20.37 -0.66 -16.15
N ILE A 615 20.84 -0.13 -17.29
CA ILE A 615 22.18 -0.39 -17.84
C ILE A 615 23.33 0.26 -17.01
N HIS A 616 23.05 1.23 -16.14
CA HIS A 616 24.09 2.02 -15.45
C HIS A 616 24.01 2.04 -13.92
N GLY A 617 23.38 1.04 -13.29
CA GLY A 617 23.20 1.04 -11.83
C GLY A 617 22.26 2.15 -11.39
N ALA A 618 21.03 2.13 -11.91
CA ALA A 618 20.02 3.15 -11.66
C ALA A 618 19.81 3.33 -10.14
N MET A 619 20.09 4.54 -9.66
CA MET A 619 19.74 4.97 -8.30
C MET A 619 18.21 5.10 -8.21
N ASP A 620 17.65 4.91 -7.01
CA ASP A 620 16.21 5.04 -6.84
C ASP A 620 15.72 6.49 -7.10
N CYS A 621 14.44 6.63 -7.50
CA CYS A 621 13.83 7.94 -7.76
C CYS A 621 13.99 8.92 -6.58
N GLN A 622 14.05 8.41 -5.34
CA GLN A 622 14.22 9.20 -4.12
C GLN A 622 15.61 9.84 -4.02
N SER A 623 16.65 9.13 -4.45
CA SER A 623 18.03 9.63 -4.46
C SER A 623 18.18 10.82 -5.38
N TYR A 624 17.63 10.75 -6.60
CA TYR A 624 17.64 11.87 -7.53
C TYR A 624 16.75 13.04 -7.08
N ALA A 625 15.56 12.76 -6.52
CA ALA A 625 14.70 13.79 -5.96
C ALA A 625 15.36 14.54 -4.80
N SER A 626 16.09 13.84 -3.93
CA SER A 626 16.83 14.42 -2.81
C SER A 626 17.93 15.38 -3.28
N VAL A 627 18.67 15.01 -4.33
CA VAL A 627 19.68 15.92 -4.91
C VAL A 627 19.02 17.12 -5.57
N ALA A 628 17.94 16.94 -6.32
CA ALA A 628 17.18 18.07 -6.89
C ALA A 628 16.68 19.03 -5.79
N GLN A 629 16.17 18.49 -4.69
CA GLN A 629 15.73 19.27 -3.53
C GLN A 629 16.89 20.04 -2.85
N SER A 630 18.14 19.56 -2.91
CA SER A 630 19.30 20.29 -2.37
C SER A 630 19.56 21.63 -3.10
N PHE A 631 19.10 21.77 -4.35
CA PHE A 631 19.17 23.01 -5.12
C PHE A 631 17.96 23.93 -4.93
N GLN A 632 17.05 23.63 -4.00
CA GLN A 632 15.80 24.38 -3.84
C GLN A 632 16.01 25.86 -3.56
N ILE A 633 17.01 26.24 -2.74
CA ILE A 633 17.32 27.66 -2.47
C ILE A 633 17.78 28.36 -3.77
N PRO A 634 18.82 27.88 -4.49
CA PRO A 634 19.18 28.44 -5.79
C PRO A 634 18.03 28.50 -6.80
N VAL A 635 17.17 27.47 -6.85
CA VAL A 635 16.00 27.44 -7.75
C VAL A 635 15.02 28.58 -7.43
N ILE A 636 14.80 28.89 -6.16
CA ILE A 636 13.94 29.99 -5.72
C ILE A 636 14.56 31.34 -6.03
N GLU A 637 15.90 31.46 -5.91
CA GLU A 637 16.62 32.71 -6.20
C GLU A 637 16.71 33.00 -7.70
N GLU A 638 16.98 31.99 -8.52
CA GLU A 638 17.18 32.15 -9.96
C GLU A 638 15.84 32.31 -10.73
N MET A 639 14.74 31.77 -10.18
CA MET A 639 13.37 31.86 -10.73
C MET A 639 13.28 31.57 -12.25
N THR A 640 13.99 30.54 -12.72
CA THR A 640 14.04 30.19 -14.15
C THR A 640 12.97 29.17 -14.55
N VAL A 641 12.79 28.99 -15.87
CA VAL A 641 11.95 27.93 -16.45
C VAL A 641 12.40 26.55 -15.95
N ASP A 642 13.71 26.30 -15.93
CA ASP A 642 14.28 25.04 -15.41
C ASP A 642 13.93 24.84 -13.92
N GLY A 643 13.92 25.93 -13.15
CA GLY A 643 13.48 25.94 -11.76
C GLY A 643 12.01 25.58 -11.61
N LEU A 644 11.13 26.13 -12.45
CA LEU A 644 9.71 25.79 -12.48
C LEU A 644 9.48 24.31 -12.86
N GLN A 645 10.15 23.83 -13.91
CA GLN A 645 10.10 22.43 -14.33
C GLN A 645 10.55 21.49 -13.19
N THR A 646 11.64 21.84 -12.50
CA THR A 646 12.13 21.10 -11.32
C THR A 646 11.04 20.95 -10.27
N LEU A 647 10.42 22.05 -9.86
CA LEU A 647 9.42 22.04 -8.79
C LEU A 647 8.18 21.24 -9.18
N ILE A 648 7.72 21.35 -10.43
CA ILE A 648 6.57 20.56 -10.93
C ILE A 648 6.88 19.06 -10.94
N MET A 649 8.07 18.67 -11.41
CA MET A 649 8.50 17.27 -11.38
C MET A 649 8.63 16.75 -9.94
N LEU A 650 9.09 17.58 -9.00
CA LEU A 650 9.12 17.21 -7.58
C LEU A 650 7.72 17.08 -6.97
N VAL A 651 6.79 17.99 -7.29
CA VAL A 651 5.37 17.87 -6.90
C VAL A 651 4.82 16.53 -7.41
N GLN A 652 5.09 16.20 -8.66
CA GLN A 652 4.66 14.95 -9.28
C GLN A 652 5.24 13.73 -8.56
N VAL A 653 6.55 13.70 -8.29
CA VAL A 653 7.20 12.61 -7.55
C VAL A 653 6.62 12.49 -6.13
N GLN A 654 6.49 13.59 -5.39
CA GLN A 654 5.94 13.59 -4.02
C GLN A 654 4.47 13.13 -4.01
N TYR A 655 3.67 13.62 -4.95
CA TYR A 655 2.27 13.25 -5.13
C TYR A 655 2.12 11.75 -5.38
N PHE A 656 2.89 11.20 -6.32
CA PHE A 656 2.86 9.77 -6.63
C PHE A 656 3.49 8.89 -5.55
N LEU A 657 4.39 9.41 -4.72
CA LEU A 657 4.88 8.70 -3.53
C LEU A 657 3.93 8.82 -2.32
N GLY A 658 2.83 9.58 -2.44
CA GLY A 658 1.83 9.77 -1.39
C GLY A 658 2.16 10.86 -0.36
N ASP A 659 3.25 11.61 -0.55
CA ASP A 659 3.62 12.73 0.32
C ASP A 659 2.94 14.04 -0.11
N LEU A 660 1.62 14.09 0.06
CA LEU A 660 0.81 15.25 -0.35
C LEU A 660 1.16 16.55 0.37
N GLN A 661 1.73 16.47 1.58
CA GLN A 661 2.10 17.67 2.33
C GLN A 661 3.36 18.30 1.73
N SER A 662 4.37 17.49 1.41
CA SER A 662 5.54 17.98 0.66
C SER A 662 5.14 18.44 -0.74
N ALA A 663 4.21 17.74 -1.41
CA ALA A 663 3.68 18.16 -2.70
C ALA A 663 3.00 19.53 -2.63
N ALA A 664 2.14 19.78 -1.63
CA ALA A 664 1.49 21.08 -1.43
C ALA A 664 2.50 22.20 -1.16
N ALA A 665 3.53 21.95 -0.33
CA ALA A 665 4.58 22.92 -0.04
C ALA A 665 5.43 23.25 -1.28
N THR A 666 5.84 22.23 -2.05
CA THR A 666 6.60 22.41 -3.29
C THR A 666 5.76 23.13 -4.34
N LEU A 667 4.46 22.82 -4.43
CA LEU A 667 3.52 23.47 -5.34
C LEU A 667 3.31 24.95 -4.99
N SER A 668 3.32 25.31 -3.71
CA SER A 668 3.27 26.71 -3.27
C SER A 668 4.47 27.50 -3.81
N ILE A 669 5.66 26.88 -3.84
CA ILE A 669 6.87 27.49 -4.41
C ILE A 669 6.75 27.56 -5.94
N ALA A 670 6.32 26.47 -6.58
CA ALA A 670 6.14 26.40 -8.04
C ALA A 670 5.18 27.50 -8.53
N THR A 671 4.10 27.73 -7.78
CA THR A 671 3.09 28.76 -8.08
C THR A 671 3.71 30.17 -8.13
N ARG A 672 4.68 30.48 -7.23
CA ARG A 672 5.38 31.77 -7.27
C ARG A 672 6.22 31.93 -8.54
N LEU A 673 6.98 30.90 -8.94
CA LEU A 673 7.76 30.93 -10.17
C LEU A 673 6.87 31.01 -11.41
N LEU A 674 5.74 30.30 -11.41
CA LEU A 674 4.74 30.34 -12.46
C LEU A 674 4.15 31.75 -12.66
N TYR A 675 3.90 32.50 -11.58
CA TYR A 675 3.49 33.90 -11.69
C TYR A 675 4.64 34.79 -12.19
N THR A 676 5.86 34.65 -11.66
CA THR A 676 7.05 35.41 -12.11
C THR A 676 7.35 35.20 -13.60
N LEU A 677 7.16 33.98 -14.11
CA LEU A 677 7.40 33.62 -15.50
C LEU A 677 6.20 33.88 -16.43
N GLU A 678 5.14 34.52 -15.91
CA GLU A 678 3.91 34.86 -16.64
C GLU A 678 3.18 33.67 -17.29
N ALA A 679 3.46 32.44 -16.84
CA ALA A 679 2.89 31.19 -17.38
C ALA A 679 1.36 31.10 -17.23
N HIS A 680 0.79 31.84 -16.27
CA HIS A 680 -0.64 31.95 -16.01
C HIS A 680 -1.41 32.79 -17.05
N THR A 681 -0.72 33.45 -17.98
CA THR A 681 -1.35 34.28 -19.02
C THR A 681 -1.20 33.64 -20.41
N THR A 682 -2.20 33.83 -21.27
CA THR A 682 -2.04 33.47 -22.69
C THR A 682 -1.24 34.57 -23.39
N PRO A 683 -0.25 34.25 -24.25
CA PRO A 683 0.54 35.25 -24.95
C PRO A 683 -0.34 36.20 -25.79
N THR A 684 -0.31 37.50 -25.48
CA THR A 684 -1.22 38.53 -26.03
C THR A 684 -0.99 38.89 -27.51
N ASN A 685 -0.13 38.20 -28.26
CA ASN A 685 0.18 38.54 -29.65
C ASN A 685 0.13 37.33 -30.60
N LYS A 686 -0.91 37.37 -31.46
CA LYS A 686 -1.28 36.51 -32.60
C LYS A 686 -2.18 35.30 -32.26
N PRO A 687 -3.52 35.43 -32.39
CA PRO A 687 -4.47 34.33 -32.28
C PRO A 687 -4.42 33.34 -33.48
N SER A 688 -3.26 33.21 -34.15
CA SER A 688 -3.11 32.47 -35.41
C SER A 688 -1.86 31.59 -35.51
N THR A 689 -1.03 31.49 -34.46
CA THR A 689 0.12 30.57 -34.47
C THR A 689 -0.33 29.20 -33.95
N PRO A 690 -0.12 28.11 -34.72
CA PRO A 690 -0.38 26.75 -34.25
C PRO A 690 0.39 26.46 -32.97
N TYR A 691 -0.16 25.58 -32.12
CA TYR A 691 0.57 25.06 -30.96
C TYR A 691 1.87 24.39 -31.42
N ASP A 692 2.95 24.67 -30.72
CA ASP A 692 4.28 24.16 -31.01
C ASP A 692 5.04 23.99 -29.69
N LYS A 693 5.43 22.74 -29.38
CA LYS A 693 6.23 22.41 -28.20
C LYS A 693 7.57 23.14 -28.20
N GLY A 694 8.11 23.49 -29.38
CA GLY A 694 9.33 24.27 -29.50
C GLY A 694 9.20 25.75 -29.09
N ASP A 695 7.99 26.29 -29.02
CA ASP A 695 7.74 27.63 -28.48
C ASP A 695 7.73 27.59 -26.95
N LEU A 696 8.69 28.29 -26.33
CA LEU A 696 8.80 28.42 -24.88
C LEU A 696 7.49 28.91 -24.23
N ARG A 697 6.70 29.74 -24.93
CA ARG A 697 5.43 30.26 -24.41
C ARG A 697 4.36 29.16 -24.32
N CYS A 698 4.32 28.25 -25.29
CA CYS A 698 3.45 27.08 -25.25
C CYS A 698 3.86 26.17 -24.09
N HIS A 699 5.15 25.92 -23.94
CA HIS A 699 5.68 25.09 -22.84
C HIS A 699 5.38 25.68 -21.46
N LEU A 700 5.58 26.99 -21.25
CA LEU A 700 5.20 27.67 -20.01
C LEU A 700 3.70 27.52 -19.73
N ARG A 701 2.87 27.58 -20.77
CA ARG A 701 1.43 27.39 -20.65
C ARG A 701 1.06 25.95 -20.28
N ASP A 702 1.80 24.96 -20.78
CA ASP A 702 1.63 23.55 -20.40
C ASP A 702 2.02 23.31 -18.94
N LEU A 703 3.12 23.90 -18.48
CA LEU A 703 3.54 23.87 -17.07
C LEU A 703 2.49 24.53 -16.15
N PHE A 704 1.86 25.62 -16.60
CA PHE A 704 0.74 26.24 -15.88
C PHE A 704 -0.42 25.26 -15.69
N TRP A 705 -0.87 24.61 -16.76
CA TRP A 705 -2.00 23.69 -16.70
C TRP A 705 -1.73 22.44 -15.84
N LEU A 706 -0.48 21.96 -15.83
CA LEU A 706 -0.03 20.94 -14.90
C LEU A 706 -0.12 21.40 -13.44
N CYS A 707 0.50 22.54 -13.12
CA CYS A 707 0.42 23.15 -11.79
C CYS A 707 -1.02 23.36 -11.33
N TYR A 708 -1.86 23.94 -12.20
CA TYR A 708 -3.27 24.20 -11.92
C TYR A 708 -4.01 22.91 -11.56
N SER A 709 -3.82 21.85 -12.33
CA SER A 709 -4.51 20.59 -12.09
C SER A 709 -4.04 19.89 -10.81
N PHE A 710 -2.73 19.91 -10.53
CA PHE A 710 -2.20 19.42 -9.26
C PHE A 710 -2.72 20.23 -8.07
N ASP A 711 -2.82 21.56 -8.18
CA ASP A 711 -3.33 22.43 -7.13
C ASP A 711 -4.76 22.07 -6.75
N LYS A 712 -5.67 22.05 -7.74
CA LYS A 712 -7.08 21.78 -7.46
C LYS A 712 -7.30 20.36 -6.94
N ASP A 713 -6.48 19.39 -7.33
CA ASP A 713 -6.56 18.03 -6.80
C ASP A 713 -6.00 17.91 -5.37
N ILE A 714 -4.79 18.44 -5.13
CA ILE A 714 -4.12 18.39 -3.82
C ILE A 714 -4.94 19.15 -2.77
N CYS A 715 -5.55 20.28 -3.13
CA CYS A 715 -6.36 21.07 -2.19
C CYS A 715 -7.61 20.33 -1.74
N LEU A 716 -8.32 19.66 -2.66
CA LEU A 716 -9.46 18.80 -2.29
C LEU A 716 -9.04 17.61 -1.42
N ARG A 717 -7.84 17.07 -1.64
CA ARG A 717 -7.34 15.89 -0.88
C ARG A 717 -6.75 16.23 0.48
N THR A 718 -6.22 17.44 0.64
CA THR A 718 -5.61 17.90 1.89
C THR A 718 -6.54 18.78 2.72
N GLY A 719 -7.62 19.30 2.12
CA GLY A 719 -8.51 20.30 2.71
C GLY A 719 -7.90 21.72 2.76
N GLN A 720 -6.67 21.89 2.27
CA GLN A 720 -6.00 23.20 2.23
C GLN A 720 -6.53 24.05 1.07
N PRO A 721 -6.51 25.39 1.19
CA PRO A 721 -6.91 26.27 0.09
C PRO A 721 -6.00 26.12 -1.13
N PRO A 722 -6.53 26.32 -2.36
CA PRO A 722 -5.73 26.38 -3.58
C PRO A 722 -4.66 27.45 -3.50
N CYS A 723 -3.46 27.10 -3.95
CA CYS A 723 -2.35 28.05 -4.11
C CYS A 723 -2.59 28.99 -5.29
N ILE A 724 -3.29 28.50 -6.32
CA ILE A 724 -3.60 29.26 -7.53
C ILE A 724 -5.02 29.80 -7.42
N ASN A 725 -5.14 31.13 -7.48
CA ASN A 725 -6.42 31.82 -7.53
C ASN A 725 -6.84 32.05 -8.98
N ASP A 726 -8.05 31.59 -9.33
CA ASP A 726 -8.58 31.65 -10.68
C ASP A 726 -8.74 33.08 -11.20
N ALA A 727 -8.99 34.06 -10.32
CA ALA A 727 -9.10 35.47 -10.68
C ALA A 727 -7.79 36.10 -11.19
N HIS A 728 -6.65 35.45 -10.90
CA HIS A 728 -5.34 35.89 -11.35
C HIS A 728 -4.83 35.10 -12.55
N CYS A 729 -5.63 34.21 -13.13
CA CYS A 729 -5.19 33.32 -14.19
C CYS A 729 -6.06 33.49 -15.43
N ASP A 730 -5.43 33.46 -16.60
CA ASP A 730 -6.15 33.16 -17.82
C ASP A 730 -6.44 31.66 -17.83
N LEU A 731 -7.72 31.28 -17.89
CA LEU A 731 -8.17 29.88 -17.96
C LEU A 731 -8.68 29.51 -19.35
N THR A 732 -8.28 30.26 -20.39
CA THR A 732 -8.55 29.91 -21.78
C THR A 732 -7.87 28.60 -22.12
N MET A 733 -8.69 27.57 -22.39
CA MET A 733 -8.23 26.23 -22.76
C MET A 733 -7.37 26.26 -24.03
N PRO A 734 -6.43 25.32 -24.19
CA PRO A 734 -5.67 25.21 -25.44
C PRO A 734 -6.60 24.99 -26.66
N PRO A 735 -6.21 25.47 -27.86
CA PRO A 735 -6.97 25.24 -29.08
C PRO A 735 -7.22 23.75 -29.31
N ASP A 736 -8.40 23.39 -29.79
CA ASP A 736 -8.81 22.00 -30.04
C ASP A 736 -8.76 21.05 -28.83
N TYR A 737 -8.49 21.53 -27.60
CA TYR A 737 -8.34 20.68 -26.42
C TYR A 737 -9.56 19.79 -26.18
N VAL A 738 -10.78 20.35 -26.22
CA VAL A 738 -12.03 19.59 -26.03
C VAL A 738 -12.17 18.50 -27.10
N ARG A 739 -11.90 18.82 -28.37
CA ARG A 739 -11.95 17.85 -29.47
C ARG A 739 -10.90 16.75 -29.31
N LEU A 740 -9.67 17.10 -28.91
CA LEU A 740 -8.58 16.14 -28.69
C LEU A 740 -8.85 15.25 -27.48
N HIS A 741 -9.41 15.81 -26.42
CA HIS A 741 -9.83 15.07 -25.24
C HIS A 741 -11.00 14.13 -25.56
N ASP A 742 -12.03 14.62 -26.26
CA ASP A 742 -13.16 13.79 -26.72
C ASP A 742 -12.71 12.69 -27.69
N LEU A 743 -11.79 13.00 -28.61
CA LEU A 743 -11.14 12.00 -29.46
C LEU A 743 -10.42 10.98 -28.59
N ASN A 744 -9.61 11.42 -27.61
CA ASN A 744 -8.94 10.56 -26.61
C ASN A 744 -9.90 9.65 -25.83
N LEU A 745 -11.19 9.95 -25.82
CA LEU A 745 -12.21 9.10 -25.21
C LEU A 745 -12.90 8.18 -26.22
N GLN A 746 -12.61 8.28 -27.53
CA GLN A 746 -13.38 7.62 -28.60
C GLN A 746 -12.60 6.67 -29.56
N GLN A 747 -11.28 6.81 -29.81
CA GLN A 747 -10.49 6.03 -30.85
C GLN A 747 -8.99 5.73 -30.56
N SER A 748 -8.01 5.78 -31.48
CA SER A 748 -6.55 5.69 -31.22
C SER A 748 -5.90 7.09 -31.24
N LEU A 749 -4.90 7.36 -30.40
CA LEU A 749 -4.22 8.67 -30.34
C LEU A 749 -3.49 8.96 -31.67
N PRO A 750 -3.49 10.20 -32.16
CA PRO A 750 -2.57 10.61 -33.21
C PRO A 750 -1.13 10.32 -32.79
N GLN A 751 -0.23 10.15 -33.76
CA GLN A 751 1.20 10.05 -33.48
C GLN A 751 1.63 11.27 -32.64
N VAL A 752 2.36 11.03 -31.56
CA VAL A 752 2.89 12.10 -30.70
C VAL A 752 3.87 12.91 -31.53
N ASP A 753 3.50 14.14 -31.86
CA ASP A 753 4.36 15.09 -32.57
C ASP A 753 4.54 16.40 -31.77
N GLU A 754 5.31 17.32 -32.33
CA GLU A 754 5.65 18.62 -31.72
C GLU A 754 4.48 19.61 -31.73
N HIS A 755 3.41 19.34 -32.48
CA HIS A 755 2.25 20.22 -32.64
C HIS A 755 0.99 19.71 -31.93
N LEU A 756 1.05 18.52 -31.34
CA LEU A 756 -0.04 17.95 -30.58
C LEU A 756 -0.11 18.56 -29.16
N VAL A 757 -1.23 19.22 -28.89
CA VAL A 757 -1.58 19.77 -27.57
C VAL A 757 -1.62 18.66 -26.51
N PRO A 758 -1.02 18.86 -25.32
CA PRO A 758 -1.04 17.88 -24.23
C PRO A 758 -2.45 17.61 -23.71
N LEU A 759 -2.66 16.41 -23.18
CA LEU A 759 -3.94 15.98 -22.62
C LEU A 759 -4.08 16.31 -21.14
N PHE A 760 -2.96 16.51 -20.45
CA PHE A 760 -2.85 16.73 -19.01
C PHE A 760 -3.34 15.51 -18.18
N PRO A 761 -2.98 15.43 -16.88
CA PRO A 761 -3.32 14.28 -16.03
C PRO A 761 -4.81 14.25 -15.66
N TRP A 762 -5.46 15.41 -15.71
CA TRP A 762 -6.88 15.60 -15.47
C TRP A 762 -7.45 16.46 -16.58
N ASP A 763 -8.73 16.27 -16.91
CA ASP A 763 -9.45 17.18 -17.80
C ASP A 763 -9.43 18.59 -17.18
N LEU A 764 -8.90 19.55 -17.92
CA LEU A 764 -8.83 20.95 -17.47
C LEU A 764 -10.19 21.52 -17.11
N ARG A 765 -11.26 21.10 -17.79
CA ARG A 765 -12.64 21.49 -17.49
C ARG A 765 -13.05 21.01 -16.09
N LEU A 766 -12.63 19.80 -15.73
CA LEU A 766 -12.88 19.23 -14.41
C LEU A 766 -12.03 19.93 -13.34
N SER A 767 -10.76 20.24 -13.62
CA SER A 767 -9.92 21.03 -12.71
C SER A 767 -10.53 22.41 -12.43
N MET A 768 -11.08 23.08 -13.45
CA MET A 768 -11.80 24.35 -13.28
C MET A 768 -13.09 24.19 -12.47
N LEU A 769 -13.82 23.08 -12.65
CA LEU A 769 -14.98 22.82 -11.80
C LEU A 769 -14.57 22.55 -10.35
N LYS A 770 -13.52 21.76 -10.11
CA LYS A 770 -12.97 21.49 -8.77
C LYS A 770 -12.66 22.81 -8.04
N SER A 771 -12.11 23.78 -8.77
CA SER A 771 -11.84 25.13 -8.26
C SER A 771 -13.12 25.86 -7.83
N LYS A 772 -14.12 25.96 -8.72
CA LYS A 772 -15.41 26.61 -8.41
C LYS A 772 -16.15 25.96 -7.25
N VAL A 773 -16.13 24.63 -7.18
CA VAL A 773 -16.74 23.87 -6.08
C VAL A 773 -16.07 24.23 -4.76
N TYR A 774 -14.75 24.42 -4.74
CA TYR A 774 -14.05 24.86 -3.53
C TYR A 774 -14.43 26.29 -3.12
N GLU A 775 -14.61 27.20 -4.08
CA GLU A 775 -14.97 28.61 -3.83
C GLU A 775 -16.43 28.80 -3.38
N ASP A 776 -17.35 27.96 -3.87
CA ASP A 776 -18.79 28.00 -3.54
C ASP A 776 -19.15 27.29 -2.21
N LEU A 777 -18.20 26.57 -1.59
CA LEU A 777 -18.35 25.83 -0.33
C LEU A 777 -17.97 26.67 0.89
#